data_AF-A0AAU0XME7-F1
#
_entry.id   AF-A0AAU0XME7-F1
#
_cell.length_a   1.000
_cell.length_b   1.000
_cell.length_c   1.000
_cell.angle_alpha   90.00
_cell.angle_beta   90.00
_cell.angle_gamma   90.00
#
_symmetry.space_group_name_H-M   'P 1'
#
loop_
_entity.id
_entity.type
_entity.pdbx_description
1 polymer ?
#
loop_
_entity_poly.entity_id
_entity_poly.type
_entity_poly.pdbx_seq_one_letter_code
_entity_poly.pdbx_strand_id
1 'polypeptide(L)'
;MQTPDSRWRRWTRGRGRWAAALAALVVLAGAGTWTAAADDSAPAVHREDRMMRVDGVSIDTSYFTSGGSERRPAVLIGHGFGGSKDDVRAQAEKLAGAGYAVLTWSARGFGKSGGEISLNAPGREVKDVSGLIDWLARRPEVQLDGKGDPRVGVTGASYGGAVSLLAAGHDKRVDAIAPVITYWSLADALFPDGVFKKLWAGIFITSGGGCDRFEKQLCDMYERVAVSGKPDAAARALLTDRSPAAVGDRIKVPALIVQGQTDSLFPLGQADAMARTISGNGAPVSVDWIAGGHDGGDLESGRVENRIGSWFDRYLKEDKGVDTGPGFRVTRTGGIDSTDGAALQRGASSEHYPGLSSGGRQIALTGTGGRQEITGLGGSSGRGGTQDDANGGAQDGASAGPRTQTFRNPAGANPPAISAVPGVGGGLAQLSTLGVGLSLDFPGQYARFDSAPLGTSMRITGSPTVRVKVTAGQGDAVLFGKVYDVAPDGRQQVLPAQLVAPYRITPAQQNKTVELTLPAVDHALDAGHRLRLVLSATDLGYASPAEPTTYTVSLDGPLTVPTAPAVKTASAGLPWWTWGLPAAAAVIALALLLTARRRTATPAPDPVLADVPLQITGLSKKYARSADRYAVKDLSFRVERGQVLGLLGPNGAGKTTTLRMLMGLIGPDGGEIRVFGHAIRPGTPVLSRVGAFVEGAGFLPHLSGRANLELYWQATGRPAEDSHIEEALEIAGLGDALARAVRTYSQGMRQRLAIAQAMLGMPDLLILDEPTNGLDPPQIREMRDVMIRYAAGGRTVIVSSHLLSEVEQSCTHLVVMDRGRLVQAGPVAEITGSGDTLLISTAAEVAEPLVDKVAALPGIGSAVRTDDGRGLLVRLDGDTSSSALIAELVRLDVPLTGVGPHRRLEDAFLTLISGGSA
;
A
#
# COMPACT_ATOMS: atom_id res chain seq x y z
N MET A 1 -39.53 -44.38 38.02
CA MET A 1 -38.87 -43.06 38.16
C MET A 1 -37.71 -43.03 37.17
N GLN A 2 -37.98 -42.59 35.94
CA GLN A 2 -37.00 -42.52 34.84
C GLN A 2 -37.25 -41.21 34.11
N THR A 3 -36.30 -40.27 34.21
CA THR A 3 -36.32 -39.00 33.49
C THR A 3 -35.69 -39.18 32.10
N PRO A 4 -36.32 -38.72 31.01
CA PRO A 4 -35.82 -38.90 29.65
C PRO A 4 -35.04 -37.67 29.21
N ASP A 5 -33.73 -37.78 28.89
CA ASP A 5 -33.06 -36.72 28.12
C ASP A 5 -31.78 -37.16 27.38
N SER A 6 -31.83 -38.28 26.67
CA SER A 6 -30.68 -38.83 25.91
C SER A 6 -30.76 -38.65 24.39
N ARG A 7 -31.81 -38.01 23.84
CA ARG A 7 -31.93 -37.80 22.38
C ARG A 7 -31.51 -36.41 21.87
N TRP A 8 -31.37 -35.40 22.73
CA TRP A 8 -30.96 -34.05 22.31
C TRP A 8 -29.44 -33.80 22.28
N ARG A 9 -28.61 -34.68 22.87
CA ARG A 9 -27.15 -34.49 22.96
C ARG A 9 -26.32 -35.03 21.80
N ARG A 10 -26.90 -35.78 20.85
CA ARG A 10 -26.19 -36.23 19.63
C ARG A 10 -26.32 -35.27 18.44
N TRP A 11 -27.20 -34.28 18.51
CA TRP A 11 -27.50 -33.39 17.37
C TRP A 11 -26.66 -32.11 17.30
N THR A 12 -25.87 -31.79 18.35
CA THR A 12 -25.18 -30.48 18.47
C THR A 12 -23.66 -30.53 18.27
N ARG A 13 -23.03 -31.71 18.14
CA ARG A 13 -21.56 -31.84 17.96
C ARG A 13 -21.06 -31.60 16.54
N GLY A 14 -21.92 -31.69 15.52
CA GLY A 14 -21.56 -31.35 14.14
C GLY A 14 -21.54 -29.84 13.88
N ARG A 15 -22.53 -29.10 14.40
CA ARG A 15 -22.78 -27.71 13.98
C ARG A 15 -21.72 -26.69 14.42
N GLY A 16 -20.94 -26.95 15.47
CA GLY A 16 -19.88 -26.01 15.90
C GLY A 16 -18.69 -25.94 14.94
N ARG A 17 -18.31 -27.06 14.30
CA ARG A 17 -17.25 -27.08 13.28
C ARG A 17 -17.76 -26.50 11.96
N TRP A 18 -19.02 -26.75 11.62
CA TRP A 18 -19.67 -26.16 10.45
C TRP A 18 -19.95 -24.66 10.61
N ALA A 19 -20.30 -24.16 11.80
CA ALA A 19 -20.53 -22.73 12.05
C ALA A 19 -19.23 -21.92 12.07
N ALA A 20 -18.13 -22.47 12.60
CA ALA A 20 -16.81 -21.84 12.52
C ALA A 20 -16.23 -21.90 11.09
N ALA A 21 -16.47 -23.00 10.36
CA ALA A 21 -16.13 -23.10 8.94
C ALA A 21 -16.99 -22.14 8.09
N LEU A 22 -18.29 -21.99 8.37
CA LEU A 22 -19.15 -21.01 7.70
C LEU A 22 -18.77 -19.57 8.05
N ALA A 23 -18.43 -19.26 9.30
CA ALA A 23 -17.98 -17.93 9.68
C ALA A 23 -16.62 -17.59 9.05
N ALA A 24 -15.69 -18.56 8.97
CA ALA A 24 -14.45 -18.40 8.23
C ALA A 24 -14.68 -18.30 6.70
N LEU A 25 -15.66 -19.03 6.14
CA LEU A 25 -16.08 -18.91 4.75
C LEU A 25 -16.82 -17.59 4.47
N VAL A 26 -17.53 -17.01 5.43
CA VAL A 26 -18.20 -15.71 5.30
C VAL A 26 -17.23 -14.56 5.51
N VAL A 27 -16.15 -14.74 6.28
CA VAL A 27 -15.05 -13.77 6.40
C VAL A 27 -14.07 -13.89 5.23
N LEU A 28 -13.80 -15.10 4.71
CA LEU A 28 -13.04 -15.31 3.47
C LEU A 28 -13.86 -15.00 2.22
N ALA A 29 -15.18 -15.16 2.25
CA ALA A 29 -16.06 -14.59 1.24
C ALA A 29 -16.13 -13.08 1.43
N GLY A 30 -16.38 -12.54 2.62
CA GLY A 30 -16.43 -11.08 2.84
C GLY A 30 -15.13 -10.33 2.53
N ALA A 31 -13.96 -10.97 2.67
CA ALA A 31 -12.66 -10.42 2.26
C ALA A 31 -12.22 -10.87 0.85
N GLY A 32 -12.78 -11.96 0.31
CA GLY A 32 -12.45 -12.54 -1.00
C GLY A 32 -13.51 -12.31 -2.09
N THR A 33 -14.66 -11.71 -1.77
CA THR A 33 -15.73 -11.35 -2.72
C THR A 33 -15.68 -9.88 -3.12
N TRP A 34 -14.63 -9.14 -2.73
CA TRP A 34 -14.37 -7.80 -3.26
C TRP A 34 -13.20 -7.73 -4.24
N THR A 35 -12.54 -8.86 -4.52
CA THR A 35 -11.55 -8.98 -5.60
C THR A 35 -11.92 -10.03 -6.65
N ALA A 36 -13.12 -10.63 -6.57
CA ALA A 36 -13.64 -11.56 -7.55
C ALA A 36 -15.12 -11.27 -7.87
N ALA A 37 -15.35 -10.06 -8.35
CA ALA A 37 -16.48 -9.71 -9.21
C ALA A 37 -16.08 -8.53 -10.11
N ALA A 38 -14.83 -8.53 -10.61
CA ALA A 38 -14.60 -8.01 -11.94
C ALA A 38 -14.99 -9.16 -12.84
N ASP A 39 -16.14 -9.03 -13.47
CA ASP A 39 -16.51 -9.92 -14.56
C ASP A 39 -15.44 -9.74 -15.64
N ASP A 40 -14.46 -10.65 -15.70
CA ASP A 40 -13.42 -10.74 -16.73
C ASP A 40 -14.02 -11.14 -18.10
N SER A 41 -15.28 -10.78 -18.34
CA SER A 41 -16.00 -10.98 -19.58
C SER A 41 -16.50 -9.65 -20.17
N ALA A 42 -15.69 -8.59 -20.06
CA ALA A 42 -15.87 -7.46 -20.97
C ALA A 42 -15.78 -8.01 -22.42
N PRO A 43 -16.83 -7.85 -23.24
CA PRO A 43 -16.85 -8.45 -24.57
C PRO A 43 -15.67 -7.93 -25.38
N ALA A 44 -14.97 -8.85 -26.06
CA ALA A 44 -13.81 -8.50 -26.88
C ALA A 44 -14.19 -7.40 -27.88
N VAL A 45 -13.45 -6.29 -27.86
CA VAL A 45 -13.67 -5.16 -28.77
C VAL A 45 -13.02 -5.47 -30.12
N HIS A 46 -13.81 -5.44 -31.19
CA HIS A 46 -13.34 -5.55 -32.56
C HIS A 46 -13.06 -4.16 -33.13
N ARG A 47 -11.90 -3.99 -33.76
CA ARG A 47 -11.46 -2.77 -34.44
C ARG A 47 -11.30 -3.03 -35.94
N GLU A 48 -11.88 -2.17 -36.76
CA GLU A 48 -11.70 -2.15 -38.21
C GLU A 48 -11.12 -0.79 -38.64
N ASP A 49 -9.92 -0.80 -39.23
CA ASP A 49 -9.31 0.39 -39.82
C ASP A 49 -9.70 0.53 -41.29
N ARG A 50 -10.04 1.75 -41.72
CA ARG A 50 -10.54 2.00 -43.07
C ARG A 50 -10.19 3.41 -43.55
N MET A 51 -9.81 3.50 -44.83
CA MET A 51 -9.82 4.77 -45.57
C MET A 51 -11.20 4.99 -46.18
N MET A 52 -11.95 5.97 -45.68
CA MET A 52 -13.25 6.37 -46.20
C MET A 52 -13.09 7.53 -47.19
N ARG A 53 -13.88 7.54 -48.26
CA ARG A 53 -13.88 8.66 -49.21
C ARG A 53 -15.08 9.57 -48.90
N VAL A 54 -14.82 10.76 -48.38
CA VAL A 54 -15.84 11.75 -48.03
C VAL A 54 -15.57 13.02 -48.83
N ASP A 55 -16.56 13.44 -49.63
CA ASP A 55 -16.46 14.62 -50.50
C ASP A 55 -15.19 14.67 -51.36
N GLY A 56 -14.79 13.52 -51.90
CA GLY A 56 -13.60 13.39 -52.75
C GLY A 56 -12.26 13.28 -52.01
N VAL A 57 -12.24 13.42 -50.69
CA VAL A 57 -11.04 13.30 -49.84
C VAL A 57 -11.03 11.95 -49.12
N SER A 58 -9.85 11.35 -49.00
CA SER A 58 -9.65 10.13 -48.22
C SER A 58 -9.45 10.47 -46.75
N ILE A 59 -10.34 9.99 -45.89
CA ILE A 59 -10.34 10.18 -44.43
C ILE A 59 -9.98 8.85 -43.77
N ASP A 60 -8.94 8.86 -42.94
CA ASP A 60 -8.48 7.73 -42.16
C ASP A 60 -9.36 7.53 -40.93
N THR A 61 -9.96 6.35 -40.79
CA THR A 61 -10.97 6.04 -39.77
C THR A 61 -10.71 4.70 -39.08
N SER A 62 -11.18 4.57 -37.85
CA SER A 62 -11.24 3.32 -37.10
C SER A 62 -12.63 3.12 -36.51
N TYR A 63 -13.21 1.96 -36.75
CA TYR A 63 -14.54 1.59 -36.26
C TYR A 63 -14.42 0.50 -35.20
N PHE A 64 -15.08 0.69 -34.06
CA PHE A 64 -14.99 -0.19 -32.88
C PHE A 64 -16.38 -0.70 -32.48
N THR A 65 -16.48 -2.00 -32.22
CA THR A 65 -17.71 -2.67 -31.77
C THR A 65 -17.38 -3.77 -30.77
N SER A 66 -18.35 -4.26 -30.01
CA SER A 66 -18.18 -5.36 -29.04
C SER A 66 -19.39 -6.30 -29.02
N GLY A 67 -19.21 -7.58 -28.72
CA GLY A 67 -20.35 -8.51 -28.60
C GLY A 67 -21.04 -8.87 -29.94
N GLY A 68 -22.32 -9.28 -29.88
CA GLY A 68 -23.08 -9.83 -31.02
C GLY A 68 -23.75 -8.79 -31.95
N SER A 69 -24.66 -9.24 -32.82
CA SER A 69 -25.33 -8.44 -33.87
C SER A 69 -26.43 -7.48 -33.37
N GLU A 70 -26.42 -7.12 -32.09
CA GLU A 70 -27.41 -6.20 -31.53
C GLU A 70 -27.15 -4.77 -31.99
N ARG A 71 -28.24 -4.07 -32.33
CA ARG A 71 -28.20 -2.65 -32.68
C ARG A 71 -27.90 -1.81 -31.46
N ARG A 72 -27.03 -0.82 -31.62
CA ARG A 72 -26.56 0.04 -30.54
C ARG A 72 -26.39 1.49 -30.99
N PRO A 73 -26.53 2.47 -30.08
CA PRO A 73 -26.19 3.86 -30.38
C PRO A 73 -24.72 3.99 -30.80
N ALA A 74 -24.45 4.97 -31.65
CA ALA A 74 -23.11 5.27 -32.14
C ALA A 74 -22.48 6.46 -31.40
N VAL A 75 -21.15 6.48 -31.34
CA VAL A 75 -20.39 7.64 -30.84
C VAL A 75 -19.27 7.96 -31.82
N LEU A 76 -19.18 9.22 -32.24
CA LEU A 76 -18.02 9.75 -32.96
C LEU A 76 -17.06 10.41 -31.98
N ILE A 77 -15.76 10.09 -32.09
CA ILE A 77 -14.72 10.73 -31.28
C ILE A 77 -13.71 11.45 -32.18
N GLY A 78 -13.67 12.78 -32.05
CA GLY A 78 -12.70 13.64 -32.73
C GLY A 78 -11.41 13.81 -31.92
N HIS A 79 -10.27 13.84 -32.59
CA HIS A 79 -8.96 14.03 -31.97
C HIS A 79 -8.67 15.51 -31.65
N GLY A 80 -7.73 15.75 -30.72
CA GLY A 80 -7.19 17.08 -30.44
C GLY A 80 -6.28 17.60 -31.57
N PHE A 81 -6.02 18.90 -31.60
CA PHE A 81 -5.22 19.51 -32.67
C PHE A 81 -3.80 18.90 -32.71
N GLY A 82 -3.30 18.56 -33.90
CA GLY A 82 -2.00 17.88 -34.06
C GLY A 82 -2.02 16.37 -33.84
N GLY A 83 -3.13 15.83 -33.29
CA GLY A 83 -3.33 14.40 -33.09
C GLY A 83 -3.93 13.67 -34.30
N SER A 84 -4.43 12.47 -34.05
CA SER A 84 -5.03 11.55 -35.01
C SER A 84 -6.08 10.66 -34.35
N LYS A 85 -6.75 9.82 -35.15
CA LYS A 85 -7.69 8.80 -34.67
C LYS A 85 -7.11 7.85 -33.61
N ASP A 86 -5.79 7.66 -33.59
CA ASP A 86 -5.14 6.70 -32.68
C ASP A 86 -4.99 7.27 -31.26
N ASP A 87 -4.97 8.59 -31.08
CA ASP A 87 -4.87 9.23 -29.76
C ASP A 87 -6.13 9.04 -28.91
N VAL A 88 -7.27 8.86 -29.57
CA VAL A 88 -8.58 8.65 -28.93
C VAL A 88 -8.97 7.16 -28.86
N ARG A 89 -8.06 6.26 -29.22
CA ARG A 89 -8.30 4.81 -29.29
C ARG A 89 -8.76 4.23 -27.96
N ALA A 90 -8.08 4.56 -26.86
CA ALA A 90 -8.40 3.99 -25.55
C ALA A 90 -9.82 4.36 -25.10
N GLN A 91 -10.23 5.61 -25.32
CA GLN A 91 -11.59 6.06 -25.07
C GLN A 91 -12.60 5.32 -25.97
N ALA A 92 -12.24 5.10 -27.24
CA ALA A 92 -13.09 4.38 -28.18
C ALA A 92 -13.29 2.90 -27.79
N GLU A 93 -12.23 2.22 -27.38
CA GLU A 93 -12.30 0.83 -26.90
C GLU A 93 -13.16 0.72 -25.63
N LYS A 94 -13.03 1.68 -24.71
CA LYS A 94 -13.85 1.75 -23.49
C LYS A 94 -15.33 1.94 -23.78
N LEU A 95 -15.69 2.89 -24.65
CA LEU A 95 -17.09 3.09 -25.06
C LEU A 95 -17.62 1.91 -25.87
N ALA A 96 -16.81 1.31 -26.75
CA ALA A 96 -17.20 0.10 -27.47
C ALA A 96 -17.47 -1.06 -26.50
N GLY A 97 -16.60 -1.26 -25.49
CA GLY A 97 -16.81 -2.24 -24.42
C GLY A 97 -18.08 -1.97 -23.59
N ALA A 98 -18.48 -0.71 -23.45
CA ALA A 98 -19.74 -0.30 -22.83
C ALA A 98 -20.98 -0.44 -23.75
N GLY A 99 -20.82 -1.06 -24.93
CA GLY A 99 -21.92 -1.37 -25.84
C GLY A 99 -22.23 -0.30 -26.88
N TYR A 100 -21.32 0.63 -27.19
CA TYR A 100 -21.47 1.59 -28.29
C TYR A 100 -20.85 1.09 -29.60
N ALA A 101 -21.33 1.62 -30.73
CA ALA A 101 -20.63 1.55 -32.02
C ALA A 101 -19.79 2.82 -32.17
N VAL A 102 -18.47 2.72 -32.05
CA VAL A 102 -17.60 3.91 -31.97
C VAL A 102 -16.85 4.12 -33.27
N LEU A 103 -16.87 5.34 -33.79
CA LEU A 103 -16.11 5.73 -34.98
C LEU A 103 -15.14 6.86 -34.63
N THR A 104 -13.86 6.63 -34.85
CA THR A 104 -12.82 7.66 -34.72
C THR A 104 -12.24 7.96 -36.09
N TRP A 105 -11.78 9.20 -36.30
CA TRP A 105 -11.18 9.61 -37.57
C TRP A 105 -10.04 10.60 -37.35
N SER A 106 -9.11 10.64 -38.30
CA SER A 106 -8.13 11.72 -38.42
C SER A 106 -8.73 12.79 -39.33
N ALA A 107 -8.83 14.03 -38.89
CA ALA A 107 -9.35 15.14 -39.68
C ALA A 107 -8.42 15.46 -40.88
N ARG A 108 -8.90 16.29 -41.82
CA ARG A 108 -8.14 16.62 -43.03
C ARG A 108 -6.78 17.21 -42.68
N GLY A 109 -5.75 16.78 -43.39
CA GLY A 109 -4.37 17.21 -43.16
C GLY A 109 -3.65 16.55 -41.96
N PHE A 110 -4.36 15.76 -41.14
CA PHE A 110 -3.80 15.02 -40.01
C PHE A 110 -3.70 13.51 -40.27
N GLY A 111 -2.79 12.85 -39.55
CA GLY A 111 -2.59 11.39 -39.66
C GLY A 111 -2.37 10.95 -41.10
N LYS A 112 -3.14 9.96 -41.55
CA LYS A 112 -3.13 9.46 -42.94
C LYS A 112 -4.24 10.05 -43.81
N SER A 113 -5.02 11.01 -43.28
CA SER A 113 -6.07 11.67 -44.04
C SER A 113 -5.48 12.63 -45.06
N GLY A 114 -6.12 12.72 -46.22
CA GLY A 114 -5.78 13.70 -47.24
C GLY A 114 -6.35 15.09 -46.96
N GLY A 115 -6.17 16.00 -47.91
CA GLY A 115 -6.65 17.38 -47.82
C GLY A 115 -5.79 18.26 -46.91
N GLU A 116 -6.26 19.49 -46.70
CA GLU A 116 -5.62 20.52 -45.89
C GLU A 116 -6.43 20.79 -44.63
N ILE A 117 -5.73 21.24 -43.58
CA ILE A 117 -6.30 21.69 -42.31
C ILE A 117 -7.10 22.97 -42.55
N SER A 118 -8.41 22.92 -42.24
CA SER A 118 -9.33 24.03 -42.45
C SER A 118 -9.90 24.61 -41.15
N LEU A 119 -9.36 24.21 -39.99
CA LEU A 119 -9.79 24.66 -38.67
C LEU A 119 -11.31 24.52 -38.45
N ASN A 120 -11.84 23.32 -38.67
CA ASN A 120 -13.27 22.99 -38.54
C ASN A 120 -14.17 23.81 -39.48
N ALA A 121 -13.71 24.13 -40.69
CA ALA A 121 -14.54 24.84 -41.66
C ALA A 121 -15.85 24.07 -41.96
N PRO A 122 -17.02 24.75 -41.93
CA PRO A 122 -18.32 24.10 -42.16
C PRO A 122 -18.41 23.30 -43.46
N GLY A 123 -17.85 23.84 -44.54
CA GLY A 123 -17.86 23.20 -45.86
C GLY A 123 -16.85 22.06 -46.06
N ARG A 124 -16.01 21.77 -45.06
CA ARG A 124 -14.93 20.77 -45.15
C ARG A 124 -15.01 19.78 -43.98
N GLU A 125 -14.31 20.03 -42.88
CA GLU A 125 -14.19 19.06 -41.78
C GLU A 125 -15.52 18.78 -41.07
N VAL A 126 -16.40 19.78 -40.93
CA VAL A 126 -17.75 19.54 -40.37
C VAL A 126 -18.59 18.71 -41.34
N LYS A 127 -18.49 18.98 -42.66
CA LYS A 127 -19.14 18.18 -43.71
C LYS A 127 -18.61 16.74 -43.73
N ASP A 128 -17.33 16.53 -43.40
CA ASP A 128 -16.79 15.18 -43.25
C ASP A 128 -17.50 14.41 -42.15
N VAL A 129 -17.75 15.04 -40.99
CA VAL A 129 -18.51 14.43 -39.89
C VAL A 129 -19.91 14.01 -40.34
N SER A 130 -20.64 14.85 -41.08
CA SER A 130 -21.93 14.46 -41.67
C SER A 130 -21.82 13.26 -42.62
N GLY A 131 -20.74 13.17 -43.40
CA GLY A 131 -20.47 12.00 -44.25
C GLY A 131 -20.13 10.73 -43.45
N LEU A 132 -19.47 10.87 -42.30
CA LEU A 132 -19.23 9.75 -41.38
C LEU A 132 -20.54 9.28 -40.71
N ILE A 133 -21.44 10.21 -40.37
CA ILE A 133 -22.80 9.90 -39.88
C ILE A 133 -23.60 9.16 -40.96
N ASP A 134 -23.51 9.58 -42.23
CA ASP A 134 -24.15 8.86 -43.36
C ASP A 134 -23.65 7.42 -43.49
N TRP A 135 -22.37 7.18 -43.20
CA TRP A 135 -21.80 5.84 -43.22
C TRP A 135 -22.31 4.99 -42.05
N LEU A 136 -22.35 5.55 -40.84
CA LEU A 136 -22.90 4.89 -39.65
C LEU A 136 -24.37 4.50 -39.83
N ALA A 137 -25.17 5.37 -40.47
CA ALA A 137 -26.57 5.12 -40.77
C ALA A 137 -26.81 3.87 -41.65
N ARG A 138 -25.77 3.35 -42.31
CA ARG A 138 -25.81 2.16 -43.18
C ARG A 138 -25.23 0.92 -42.51
N ARG A 139 -24.84 0.97 -41.24
CA ARG A 139 -24.27 -0.19 -40.53
C ARG A 139 -25.39 -1.00 -39.88
N PRO A 140 -25.38 -2.35 -40.02
CA PRO A 140 -26.46 -3.17 -39.47
C PRO A 140 -26.50 -3.15 -37.94
N GLU A 141 -25.34 -3.04 -37.30
CA GLU A 141 -25.14 -2.90 -35.86
C GLU A 141 -25.45 -1.51 -35.29
N VAL A 142 -25.71 -0.48 -36.10
CA VAL A 142 -26.03 0.87 -35.59
C VAL A 142 -27.55 1.01 -35.40
N GLN A 143 -27.95 1.52 -34.24
CA GLN A 143 -29.33 1.89 -33.93
C GLN A 143 -29.72 3.13 -34.72
N LEU A 144 -30.91 3.08 -35.32
CA LEU A 144 -31.48 4.19 -36.07
C LEU A 144 -32.78 4.65 -35.41
N ASP A 145 -32.96 5.96 -35.28
CA ASP A 145 -34.20 6.60 -34.83
C ASP A 145 -35.20 6.78 -35.98
N GLY A 146 -34.68 6.79 -37.20
CA GLY A 146 -35.45 6.86 -38.43
C GLY A 146 -34.65 6.33 -39.62
N LYS A 147 -35.28 6.31 -40.80
CA LYS A 147 -34.59 5.86 -42.02
C LYS A 147 -33.44 6.80 -42.36
N GLY A 148 -32.21 6.31 -42.24
CA GLY A 148 -30.99 7.09 -42.50
C GLY A 148 -30.59 8.04 -41.36
N ASP A 149 -31.22 7.89 -40.20
CA ASP A 149 -31.02 8.73 -39.02
C ASP A 149 -30.46 7.88 -37.88
N PRO A 150 -29.12 7.77 -37.75
CA PRO A 150 -28.49 6.96 -36.71
C PRO A 150 -28.55 7.70 -35.38
N ARG A 151 -28.86 6.98 -34.31
CA ARG A 151 -28.74 7.53 -32.97
C ARG A 151 -27.27 7.73 -32.61
N VAL A 152 -26.82 8.98 -32.49
CA VAL A 152 -25.40 9.29 -32.45
C VAL A 152 -25.01 10.43 -31.51
N GLY A 153 -24.00 10.17 -30.68
CA GLY A 153 -23.30 11.19 -29.91
C GLY A 153 -21.97 11.60 -30.56
N VAL A 154 -21.52 12.83 -30.27
CA VAL A 154 -20.19 13.31 -30.71
C VAL A 154 -19.41 13.87 -29.53
N THR A 155 -18.15 13.46 -29.38
CA THR A 155 -17.25 13.92 -28.32
C THR A 155 -15.85 14.16 -28.87
N GLY A 156 -15.02 14.87 -28.10
CA GLY A 156 -13.62 15.06 -28.40
C GLY A 156 -13.00 16.14 -27.52
N ALA A 157 -11.67 16.13 -27.45
CA ALA A 157 -10.91 17.16 -26.74
C ALA A 157 -10.43 18.24 -27.71
N SER A 158 -10.32 19.49 -27.26
CA SER A 158 -9.71 20.58 -28.01
C SER A 158 -10.37 20.75 -29.38
N TYR A 159 -9.63 20.55 -30.46
CA TYR A 159 -10.13 20.56 -31.84
C TYR A 159 -11.35 19.66 -32.07
N GLY A 160 -11.31 18.43 -31.56
CA GLY A 160 -12.41 17.46 -31.59
C GLY A 160 -13.61 17.87 -30.73
N GLY A 161 -13.39 18.65 -29.69
CA GLY A 161 -14.49 19.24 -28.90
C GLY A 161 -15.27 20.27 -29.73
N ALA A 162 -14.57 21.12 -30.47
CA ALA A 162 -15.21 22.15 -31.29
C ALA A 162 -15.96 21.54 -32.48
N VAL A 163 -15.42 20.47 -33.10
CA VAL A 163 -16.14 19.79 -34.18
C VAL A 163 -17.41 19.10 -33.65
N SER A 164 -17.45 18.64 -32.40
CA SER A 164 -18.69 18.10 -31.80
C SER A 164 -19.80 19.15 -31.70
N LEU A 165 -19.45 20.38 -31.29
CA LEU A 165 -20.38 21.51 -31.20
C LEU A 165 -20.86 21.93 -32.60
N LEU A 166 -19.94 22.04 -33.55
CA LEU A 166 -20.27 22.40 -34.94
C LEU A 166 -21.13 21.32 -35.61
N ALA A 167 -20.81 20.05 -35.41
CA ALA A 167 -21.61 18.94 -35.92
C ALA A 167 -23.05 19.02 -35.39
N ALA A 168 -23.24 19.27 -34.09
CA ALA A 168 -24.58 19.45 -33.52
C ALA A 168 -25.33 20.70 -34.06
N GLY A 169 -24.62 21.76 -34.45
CA GLY A 169 -25.23 22.95 -35.05
C GLY A 169 -25.53 22.83 -36.56
N HIS A 170 -24.88 21.90 -37.25
CA HIS A 170 -25.00 21.71 -38.71
C HIS A 170 -25.79 20.45 -39.10
N ASP A 171 -25.74 19.38 -38.31
CA ASP A 171 -26.38 18.10 -38.57
C ASP A 171 -27.37 17.77 -37.46
N LYS A 172 -28.66 17.74 -37.82
CA LYS A 172 -29.76 17.54 -36.86
C LYS A 172 -29.84 16.12 -36.29
N ARG A 173 -29.07 15.19 -36.84
CA ARG A 173 -29.03 13.78 -36.43
C ARG A 173 -28.14 13.55 -35.20
N VAL A 174 -27.35 14.54 -34.78
CA VAL A 174 -26.57 14.44 -33.54
C VAL A 174 -27.52 14.56 -32.35
N ASP A 175 -27.48 13.59 -31.43
CA ASP A 175 -28.42 13.50 -30.30
C ASP A 175 -27.85 14.02 -28.98
N ALA A 176 -26.53 13.92 -28.77
CA ALA A 176 -25.87 14.37 -27.55
C ALA A 176 -24.40 14.69 -27.82
N ILE A 177 -23.84 15.66 -27.07
CA ILE A 177 -22.44 16.04 -27.19
C ILE A 177 -21.72 16.11 -25.85
N ALA A 178 -20.41 15.87 -25.89
CA ALA A 178 -19.53 16.06 -24.76
C ALA A 178 -18.21 16.76 -25.18
N PRO A 179 -18.23 18.08 -25.44
CA PRO A 179 -17.02 18.82 -25.77
C PRO A 179 -16.08 18.94 -24.55
N VAL A 180 -14.80 18.63 -24.74
CA VAL A 180 -13.77 18.68 -23.69
C VAL A 180 -12.69 19.69 -24.07
N ILE A 181 -12.31 20.56 -23.12
CA ILE A 181 -11.26 21.58 -23.22
C ILE A 181 -11.26 22.31 -24.57
N THR A 182 -12.36 22.96 -24.97
CA THR A 182 -12.49 23.47 -26.34
C THR A 182 -12.88 24.95 -26.41
N TYR A 183 -12.97 25.49 -27.62
CA TYR A 183 -13.35 26.87 -27.89
C TYR A 183 -14.80 27.00 -28.33
N TRP A 184 -15.42 28.10 -27.93
CA TRP A 184 -16.71 28.55 -28.45
C TRP A 184 -16.52 29.49 -29.64
N SER A 185 -15.57 30.42 -29.51
CA SER A 185 -15.17 31.39 -30.53
C SER A 185 -13.66 31.30 -30.72
N LEU A 186 -13.23 30.77 -31.86
CA LEU A 186 -11.82 30.69 -32.24
C LEU A 186 -11.22 32.09 -32.45
N ALA A 187 -12.04 33.03 -32.95
CA ALA A 187 -11.67 34.43 -33.06
C ALA A 187 -11.36 35.02 -31.68
N ASP A 188 -12.20 34.81 -30.67
CA ASP A 188 -11.96 35.37 -29.34
C ASP A 188 -10.92 34.55 -28.53
N ALA A 189 -10.68 33.29 -28.89
CA ALA A 189 -9.61 32.49 -28.31
C ALA A 189 -8.22 32.94 -28.79
N LEU A 190 -8.06 33.23 -30.08
CA LEU A 190 -6.78 33.68 -30.67
C LEU A 190 -6.60 35.20 -30.64
N PHE A 191 -7.69 35.94 -30.66
CA PHE A 191 -7.73 37.41 -30.64
C PHE A 191 -8.60 37.97 -29.49
N PRO A 192 -8.39 37.53 -28.24
CA PRO A 192 -9.17 38.03 -27.09
C PRO A 192 -9.09 39.56 -27.02
N ASP A 193 -10.26 40.21 -27.00
CA ASP A 193 -10.41 41.67 -27.05
C ASP A 193 -9.58 42.36 -28.16
N GLY A 194 -9.39 41.68 -29.30
CA GLY A 194 -8.59 42.19 -30.42
C GLY A 194 -7.07 42.19 -30.19
N VAL A 195 -6.58 41.50 -29.16
CA VAL A 195 -5.15 41.32 -28.88
C VAL A 195 -4.68 39.97 -29.43
N PHE A 196 -3.62 39.97 -30.24
CA PHE A 196 -3.11 38.75 -30.87
C PHE A 196 -2.37 37.85 -29.86
N LYS A 197 -2.88 36.64 -29.61
CA LYS A 197 -2.27 35.61 -28.76
C LYS A 197 -1.14 34.88 -29.51
N LYS A 198 -0.01 35.57 -29.71
CA LYS A 198 1.08 35.18 -30.61
C LYS A 198 1.72 33.82 -30.30
N LEU A 199 1.91 33.46 -29.02
CA LEU A 199 2.59 32.20 -28.69
C LEU A 199 1.74 30.99 -29.07
N TRP A 200 0.48 30.97 -28.66
CA TRP A 200 -0.46 29.89 -29.00
C TRP A 200 -0.71 29.82 -30.50
N ALA A 201 -0.88 30.95 -31.19
CA ALA A 201 -1.01 30.96 -32.64
C ALA A 201 0.21 30.37 -33.34
N GLY A 202 1.42 30.69 -32.87
CA GLY A 202 2.65 30.08 -33.36
C GLY A 202 2.69 28.57 -33.12
N ILE A 203 2.32 28.11 -31.92
CA ILE A 203 2.23 26.68 -31.58
C ILE A 203 1.26 25.94 -32.48
N PHE A 204 0.11 26.53 -32.81
CA PHE A 204 -0.86 25.93 -33.74
C PHE A 204 -0.26 25.70 -35.13
N ILE A 205 0.37 26.73 -35.70
CA ILE A 205 0.95 26.61 -37.05
C ILE A 205 2.09 25.59 -37.06
N THR A 206 2.96 25.58 -36.04
CA THR A 206 4.08 24.64 -35.98
C THR A 206 3.63 23.20 -35.72
N SER A 207 2.71 22.98 -34.77
CA SER A 207 2.15 21.65 -34.47
C SER A 207 1.30 21.07 -35.61
N GLY A 208 0.69 21.92 -36.43
CA GLY A 208 -0.03 21.51 -37.64
C GLY A 208 0.87 21.12 -38.82
N GLY A 209 2.20 21.17 -38.67
CA GLY A 209 3.15 20.84 -39.73
C GLY A 209 3.53 22.02 -40.63
N GLY A 210 3.32 23.26 -40.17
CA GLY A 210 3.62 24.48 -40.92
C GLY A 210 2.58 24.79 -41.99
N CYS A 211 2.78 25.91 -42.70
CA CYS A 211 1.76 26.46 -43.58
C CYS A 211 1.38 25.58 -44.79
N ASP A 212 2.25 24.66 -45.19
CA ASP A 212 1.99 23.71 -46.29
C ASP A 212 0.85 22.73 -46.00
N ARG A 213 0.46 22.58 -44.73
CA ARG A 213 -0.62 21.68 -44.29
C ARG A 213 -1.96 22.37 -44.12
N PHE A 214 -1.99 23.70 -44.09
CA PHE A 214 -3.21 24.48 -43.89
C PHE A 214 -3.77 24.99 -45.22
N GLU A 215 -5.05 25.34 -45.21
CA GLU A 215 -5.61 26.13 -46.30
C GLU A 215 -4.82 27.43 -46.50
N LYS A 216 -4.53 27.76 -47.76
CA LYS A 216 -3.81 29.00 -48.11
C LYS A 216 -4.38 30.25 -47.42
N GLN A 217 -5.72 30.38 -47.37
CA GLN A 217 -6.37 31.54 -46.75
C GLN A 217 -6.06 31.67 -45.25
N LEU A 218 -5.93 30.56 -44.52
CA LEU A 218 -5.54 30.57 -43.11
C LEU A 218 -4.09 30.98 -42.92
N CYS A 219 -3.20 30.51 -43.79
CA CYS A 219 -1.80 30.89 -43.77
C CYS A 219 -1.58 32.36 -44.11
N ASP A 220 -2.20 32.84 -45.19
CA ASP A 220 -2.18 34.26 -45.56
C ASP A 220 -2.73 35.14 -44.41
N MET A 221 -3.75 34.65 -43.70
CA MET A 221 -4.29 35.32 -42.51
C MET A 221 -3.26 35.33 -41.36
N TYR A 222 -2.69 34.18 -41.01
CA TYR A 222 -1.73 34.08 -39.91
C TYR A 222 -0.50 34.95 -40.16
N GLU A 223 0.09 34.90 -41.35
CA GLU A 223 1.26 35.70 -41.71
C GLU A 223 0.97 37.20 -41.59
N ARG A 224 -0.17 37.65 -42.14
CA ARG A 224 -0.60 39.05 -42.07
C ARG A 224 -0.82 39.52 -40.62
N VAL A 225 -1.43 38.70 -39.78
CA VAL A 225 -1.66 39.03 -38.36
C VAL A 225 -0.36 38.95 -37.54
N ALA A 226 0.51 37.99 -37.84
CA ALA A 226 1.80 37.83 -37.17
C ALA A 226 2.73 39.02 -37.45
N VAL A 227 2.75 39.53 -38.68
CA VAL A 227 3.54 40.71 -39.07
C VAL A 227 2.97 41.99 -38.46
N SER A 228 1.65 42.17 -38.51
CA SER A 228 1.01 43.40 -37.99
C SER A 228 0.86 43.43 -36.47
N GLY A 229 0.89 42.27 -35.80
CA GLY A 229 0.59 42.12 -34.38
C GLY A 229 -0.86 42.45 -34.00
N LYS A 230 -1.75 42.65 -34.99
CA LYS A 230 -3.14 43.07 -34.81
C LYS A 230 -4.05 42.30 -35.76
N PRO A 231 -5.14 41.68 -35.26
CA PRO A 231 -6.13 41.04 -36.13
C PRO A 231 -6.86 42.09 -36.97
N ASP A 232 -7.02 41.82 -38.26
CA ASP A 232 -7.91 42.59 -39.14
C ASP A 232 -9.33 42.00 -39.16
N ALA A 233 -10.27 42.74 -39.77
CA ALA A 233 -11.67 42.32 -39.85
C ALA A 233 -11.86 41.01 -40.62
N ALA A 234 -11.05 40.75 -41.65
CA ALA A 234 -11.13 39.52 -42.44
C ALA A 234 -10.64 38.31 -41.63
N ALA A 235 -9.59 38.46 -40.82
CA ALA A 235 -9.11 37.44 -39.91
C ALA A 235 -10.16 37.09 -38.85
N ARG A 236 -10.80 38.09 -38.23
CA ARG A 236 -11.88 37.84 -37.27
C ARG A 236 -13.08 37.16 -37.93
N ALA A 237 -13.50 37.62 -39.11
CA ALA A 237 -14.62 37.02 -39.84
C ALA A 237 -14.33 35.56 -40.21
N LEU A 238 -13.13 35.27 -40.72
CA LEU A 238 -12.71 33.92 -41.09
C LEU A 238 -12.76 32.94 -39.92
N LEU A 239 -12.21 33.33 -38.76
CA LEU A 239 -12.23 32.48 -37.58
C LEU A 239 -13.63 32.38 -36.95
N THR A 240 -14.45 33.43 -37.06
CA THR A 240 -15.84 33.41 -36.58
C THR A 240 -16.68 32.40 -37.36
N ASP A 241 -16.55 32.37 -38.69
CA ASP A 241 -17.24 31.39 -39.56
C ASP A 241 -16.89 29.93 -39.20
N ARG A 242 -15.70 29.71 -38.66
CA ARG A 242 -15.17 28.41 -38.24
C ARG A 242 -15.40 28.09 -36.77
N SER A 243 -16.18 28.90 -36.07
CA SER A 243 -16.42 28.79 -34.63
C SER A 243 -17.80 28.20 -34.32
N PRO A 244 -17.93 27.37 -33.27
CA PRO A 244 -19.23 26.96 -32.74
C PRO A 244 -20.22 28.11 -32.49
N ALA A 245 -19.72 29.28 -32.07
CA ALA A 245 -20.53 30.48 -31.85
C ALA A 245 -21.37 30.90 -33.07
N ALA A 246 -20.91 30.64 -34.30
CA ALA A 246 -21.65 30.96 -35.52
C ALA A 246 -22.91 30.09 -35.73
N VAL A 247 -22.99 28.96 -35.04
CA VAL A 247 -24.11 28.02 -35.11
C VAL A 247 -24.76 27.77 -33.74
N GLY A 248 -24.39 28.54 -32.72
CA GLY A 248 -24.78 28.29 -31.34
C GLY A 248 -26.28 28.18 -31.11
N ASP A 249 -27.08 29.05 -31.72
CA ASP A 249 -28.54 29.07 -31.62
C ASP A 249 -29.22 27.81 -32.18
N ARG A 250 -28.48 27.00 -32.93
CA ARG A 250 -28.96 25.73 -33.52
C ARG A 250 -28.63 24.52 -32.66
N ILE A 251 -27.76 24.65 -31.66
CA ILE A 251 -27.35 23.55 -30.79
C ILE A 251 -28.44 23.35 -29.72
N LYS A 252 -29.26 22.32 -29.89
CA LYS A 252 -30.44 22.01 -29.04
C LYS A 252 -30.36 20.64 -28.36
N VAL A 253 -29.16 20.07 -28.31
CA VAL A 253 -28.90 18.72 -27.81
C VAL A 253 -28.26 18.78 -26.42
N PRO A 254 -28.47 17.77 -25.56
CA PRO A 254 -27.79 17.65 -24.29
C PRO A 254 -26.26 17.79 -24.42
N ALA A 255 -25.66 18.71 -23.66
CA ALA A 255 -24.22 18.98 -23.68
C ALA A 255 -23.56 18.81 -22.30
N LEU A 256 -22.55 17.94 -22.24
CA LEU A 256 -21.59 17.87 -21.13
C LEU A 256 -20.34 18.68 -21.50
N ILE A 257 -20.20 19.87 -20.94
CA ILE A 257 -19.08 20.77 -21.22
C ILE A 257 -18.00 20.54 -20.15
N VAL A 258 -16.83 20.11 -20.57
CA VAL A 258 -15.67 19.91 -19.68
C VAL A 258 -14.61 20.94 -20.04
N GLN A 259 -14.12 21.73 -19.09
CA GLN A 259 -13.13 22.78 -19.35
C GLN A 259 -12.04 22.83 -18.29
N GLY A 260 -10.82 23.13 -18.71
CA GLY A 260 -9.65 23.20 -17.83
C GLY A 260 -9.55 24.52 -17.06
N GLN A 261 -9.26 24.45 -15.76
CA GLN A 261 -9.04 25.64 -14.92
C GLN A 261 -7.75 26.37 -15.24
N THR A 262 -6.72 25.67 -15.73
CA THR A 262 -5.42 26.24 -16.10
C THR A 262 -5.25 26.38 -17.61
N ASP A 263 -6.35 26.39 -18.37
CA ASP A 263 -6.32 26.47 -19.82
C ASP A 263 -6.22 27.93 -20.30
N SER A 264 -5.01 28.37 -20.63
CA SER A 264 -4.74 29.71 -21.15
C SER A 264 -5.07 29.84 -22.63
N LEU A 265 -5.20 28.72 -23.35
CA LEU A 265 -5.58 28.69 -24.74
C LEU A 265 -7.08 28.93 -24.90
N PHE A 266 -7.88 28.13 -24.20
CA PHE A 266 -9.35 28.20 -24.12
C PHE A 266 -9.78 28.39 -22.66
N PRO A 267 -9.84 29.64 -22.16
CA PRO A 267 -10.22 29.90 -20.78
C PRO A 267 -11.65 29.47 -20.46
N LEU A 268 -11.96 29.35 -19.17
CA LEU A 268 -13.32 29.02 -18.68
C LEU A 268 -14.44 29.92 -19.25
N GLY A 269 -14.11 31.15 -19.69
CA GLY A 269 -15.04 32.03 -20.41
C GLY A 269 -15.61 31.44 -21.70
N GLN A 270 -14.86 30.57 -22.39
CA GLN A 270 -15.34 29.85 -23.57
C GLN A 270 -16.45 28.86 -23.17
N ALA A 271 -16.21 28.06 -22.12
CA ALA A 271 -17.19 27.11 -21.60
C ALA A 271 -18.43 27.79 -21.01
N ASP A 272 -18.27 28.95 -20.35
CA ASP A 272 -19.40 29.74 -19.87
C ASP A 272 -20.28 30.26 -21.02
N ALA A 273 -19.69 30.73 -22.12
CA ALA A 273 -20.42 31.15 -23.31
C ALA A 273 -21.18 29.99 -23.97
N MET A 274 -20.56 28.80 -24.08
CA MET A 274 -21.22 27.57 -24.53
C MET A 274 -22.43 27.25 -23.64
N ALA A 275 -22.21 27.17 -22.33
CA ALA A 275 -23.22 26.75 -21.38
C ALA A 275 -24.43 27.67 -21.37
N ARG A 276 -24.20 29.00 -21.35
CA ARG A 276 -25.27 30.00 -21.40
C ARG A 276 -26.08 29.92 -22.69
N THR A 277 -25.42 29.76 -23.84
CA THR A 277 -26.11 29.71 -25.13
C THR A 277 -26.93 28.43 -25.28
N ILE A 278 -26.30 27.26 -25.05
CA ILE A 278 -26.94 25.96 -25.22
C ILE A 278 -28.08 25.77 -24.21
N SER A 279 -27.88 26.17 -22.95
CA SER A 279 -28.96 26.14 -21.95
C SER A 279 -30.07 27.13 -22.31
N GLY A 280 -29.74 28.30 -22.88
CA GLY A 280 -30.70 29.27 -23.39
C GLY A 280 -31.57 28.74 -24.53
N ASN A 281 -31.06 27.79 -25.31
CA ASN A 281 -31.82 27.07 -26.34
C ASN A 281 -32.78 26.00 -25.77
N GLY A 282 -32.78 25.79 -24.45
CA GLY A 282 -33.62 24.81 -23.76
C GLY A 282 -33.01 23.40 -23.67
N ALA A 283 -31.74 23.24 -24.01
CA ALA A 283 -31.07 21.93 -23.93
C ALA A 283 -30.50 21.68 -22.51
N PRO A 284 -30.48 20.41 -22.04
CA PRO A 284 -29.79 20.06 -20.80
C PRO A 284 -28.29 20.32 -20.90
N VAL A 285 -27.75 21.08 -19.94
CA VAL A 285 -26.32 21.40 -19.88
C VAL A 285 -25.76 21.00 -18.53
N SER A 286 -24.60 20.35 -18.55
CA SER A 286 -23.77 20.11 -17.37
C SER A 286 -22.37 20.65 -17.62
N VAL A 287 -21.76 21.28 -16.61
CA VAL A 287 -20.42 21.88 -16.71
C VAL A 287 -19.47 21.23 -15.70
N ASP A 288 -18.27 20.84 -16.15
CA ASP A 288 -17.21 20.24 -15.32
C ASP A 288 -15.91 21.02 -15.50
N TRP A 289 -15.43 21.66 -14.44
CA TRP A 289 -14.14 22.33 -14.41
C TRP A 289 -13.07 21.41 -13.84
N ILE A 290 -12.17 20.93 -14.70
CA ILE A 290 -11.08 20.02 -14.35
C ILE A 290 -9.83 20.78 -13.93
N ALA A 291 -8.90 20.13 -13.23
CA ALA A 291 -7.71 20.78 -12.70
C ALA A 291 -6.76 21.33 -13.79
N GLY A 292 -6.46 20.53 -14.82
CA GLY A 292 -5.50 20.86 -15.88
C GLY A 292 -6.07 21.69 -17.04
N GLY A 293 -5.37 21.66 -18.17
CA GLY A 293 -5.75 22.32 -19.43
C GLY A 293 -4.69 22.11 -20.52
N HIS A 294 -4.71 22.93 -21.57
CA HIS A 294 -3.68 22.89 -22.63
C HIS A 294 -2.26 23.22 -22.13
N ASP A 295 -2.17 23.96 -21.03
CA ASP A 295 -0.91 24.34 -20.38
C ASP A 295 -0.30 23.18 -19.55
N GLY A 296 -1.00 22.05 -19.46
CA GLY A 296 -0.63 20.85 -18.71
C GLY A 296 -1.48 20.65 -17.45
N GLY A 297 -1.00 19.79 -16.54
CA GLY A 297 -1.71 19.40 -15.33
C GLY A 297 -2.53 18.12 -15.52
N ASP A 298 -3.27 17.74 -14.48
CA ASP A 298 -4.10 16.53 -14.51
C ASP A 298 -5.43 16.82 -15.23
N LEU A 299 -5.63 16.15 -16.37
CA LEU A 299 -6.86 16.25 -17.16
C LEU A 299 -7.99 15.37 -16.61
N GLU A 300 -7.73 14.61 -15.55
CA GLU A 300 -8.70 13.74 -14.89
C GLU A 300 -9.31 12.72 -15.86
N SER A 301 -8.54 12.28 -16.87
CA SER A 301 -9.05 11.59 -18.07
C SER A 301 -9.93 10.39 -17.74
N GLY A 302 -9.52 9.54 -16.79
CA GLY A 302 -10.34 8.38 -16.39
C GLY A 302 -11.70 8.77 -15.82
N ARG A 303 -11.76 9.84 -15.00
CA ARG A 303 -13.00 10.38 -14.43
C ARG A 303 -13.87 11.05 -15.48
N VAL A 304 -13.26 11.88 -16.32
CA VAL A 304 -13.94 12.60 -17.41
C VAL A 304 -14.54 11.61 -18.39
N GLU A 305 -13.78 10.60 -18.82
CA GLU A 305 -14.28 9.54 -19.71
C GLU A 305 -15.44 8.74 -19.09
N ASN A 306 -15.36 8.41 -17.80
CA ASN A 306 -16.47 7.74 -17.11
C ASN A 306 -17.72 8.62 -17.13
N ARG A 307 -17.56 9.92 -16.89
CA ARG A 307 -18.67 10.88 -16.91
C ARG A 307 -19.27 11.05 -18.31
N ILE A 308 -18.43 11.06 -19.35
CA ILE A 308 -18.88 11.06 -20.75
C ILE A 308 -19.68 9.79 -21.05
N GLY A 309 -19.20 8.62 -20.59
CA GLY A 309 -19.92 7.36 -20.69
C GLY A 309 -21.31 7.43 -20.05
N SER A 310 -21.39 7.86 -18.78
CA SER A 310 -22.68 8.06 -18.09
C SER A 310 -23.60 9.07 -18.80
N TRP A 311 -23.04 10.16 -19.33
CA TRP A 311 -23.79 11.15 -20.11
C TRP A 311 -24.42 10.53 -21.35
N PHE A 312 -23.63 9.77 -22.12
CA PHE A 312 -24.15 9.07 -23.29
C PHE A 312 -25.11 7.95 -22.92
N ASP A 313 -24.92 7.24 -21.80
CA ASP A 313 -25.89 6.23 -21.35
C ASP A 313 -27.25 6.88 -21.05
N ARG A 314 -27.24 8.05 -20.42
CA ARG A 314 -28.46 8.80 -20.11
C ARG A 314 -29.24 9.29 -21.33
N TYR A 315 -28.54 9.74 -22.38
CA TYR A 315 -29.17 10.42 -23.52
C TYR A 315 -29.23 9.58 -24.80
N LEU A 316 -28.26 8.70 -25.05
CA LEU A 316 -28.24 7.82 -26.21
C LEU A 316 -28.89 6.47 -25.92
N LYS A 317 -28.63 5.86 -24.74
CA LYS A 317 -29.36 4.63 -24.32
C LYS A 317 -30.69 4.91 -23.64
N GLU A 318 -31.00 6.19 -23.40
CA GLU A 318 -32.20 6.66 -22.71
C GLU A 318 -32.35 6.11 -21.27
N ASP A 319 -31.24 5.71 -20.63
CA ASP A 319 -31.27 5.17 -19.28
C ASP A 319 -31.42 6.30 -18.24
N LYS A 320 -32.66 6.51 -17.80
CA LYS A 320 -33.00 7.53 -16.79
C LYS A 320 -32.47 7.23 -15.40
N GLY A 321 -32.04 5.99 -15.13
CA GLY A 321 -31.48 5.57 -13.84
C GLY A 321 -29.99 5.90 -13.69
N VAL A 322 -29.29 6.24 -14.78
CA VAL A 322 -27.87 6.61 -14.76
C VAL A 322 -27.67 7.99 -14.13
N ASP A 323 -26.80 8.04 -13.12
CA ASP A 323 -26.31 9.29 -12.55
C ASP A 323 -25.25 9.92 -13.46
N THR A 324 -25.58 11.07 -14.05
CA THR A 324 -24.67 11.86 -14.91
C THR A 324 -23.78 12.82 -14.11
N GLY A 325 -23.87 12.79 -12.79
CA GLY A 325 -23.25 13.74 -11.88
C GLY A 325 -24.01 15.06 -11.78
N PRO A 326 -23.50 16.01 -10.96
CA PRO A 326 -24.15 17.29 -10.69
C PRO A 326 -24.11 18.23 -11.89
N GLY A 327 -25.10 19.13 -12.05
CA GLY A 327 -25.13 20.08 -13.18
C GLY A 327 -23.93 21.03 -13.22
N PHE A 328 -23.24 21.24 -12.10
CA PHE A 328 -21.90 21.81 -12.09
C PHE A 328 -20.96 21.11 -11.10
N ARG A 329 -19.73 20.91 -11.55
CA ARG A 329 -18.61 20.43 -10.74
C ARG A 329 -17.36 21.25 -11.02
N VAL A 330 -16.57 21.52 -9.99
CA VAL A 330 -15.20 22.03 -10.08
C VAL A 330 -14.26 21.18 -9.23
N THR A 331 -13.10 20.85 -9.78
CA THR A 331 -12.04 20.14 -9.07
C THR A 331 -11.20 21.11 -8.23
N ARG A 332 -11.06 20.82 -6.94
CA ARG A 332 -10.27 21.59 -5.96
C ARG A 332 -9.16 20.71 -5.38
N THR A 333 -7.99 21.29 -5.14
CA THR A 333 -6.94 20.63 -4.35
C THR A 333 -7.38 20.54 -2.88
N GLY A 334 -7.54 19.32 -2.37
CA GLY A 334 -8.04 18.98 -1.04
C GLY A 334 -6.98 18.41 -0.09
N GLY A 335 -5.69 18.58 -0.40
CA GLY A 335 -4.56 18.12 0.39
C GLY A 335 -3.44 17.52 -0.46
N ILE A 336 -2.47 16.90 0.20
CA ILE A 336 -1.40 16.11 -0.42
C ILE A 336 -1.52 14.68 0.11
N ASP A 337 -1.44 13.68 -0.75
CA ASP A 337 -1.40 12.28 -0.37
C ASP A 337 -0.12 12.02 0.42
N SER A 338 -0.28 11.49 1.63
CA SER A 338 0.83 11.22 2.55
C SER A 338 1.78 10.11 2.09
N THR A 339 1.42 9.37 1.03
CA THR A 339 2.15 8.20 0.54
C THR A 339 3.09 8.57 -0.60
N ASP A 340 2.63 9.38 -1.56
CA ASP A 340 3.37 9.72 -2.77
C ASP A 340 3.57 11.24 -2.98
N GLY A 341 2.99 12.09 -2.14
CA GLY A 341 3.11 13.54 -2.25
C GLY A 341 2.24 14.16 -3.34
N ALA A 342 1.32 13.41 -3.96
CA ALA A 342 0.43 13.93 -5.01
C ALA A 342 -0.69 14.80 -4.43
N ALA A 343 -1.12 15.83 -5.16
CA ALA A 343 -2.26 16.66 -4.76
C ALA A 343 -3.57 15.83 -4.77
N LEU A 344 -4.22 15.70 -3.60
CA LEU A 344 -5.53 15.03 -3.49
C LEU A 344 -6.61 15.92 -4.11
N GLN A 345 -7.20 15.50 -5.21
CA GLN A 345 -8.28 16.25 -5.85
C GLN A 345 -9.64 15.93 -5.23
N ARG A 346 -10.42 16.97 -4.90
CA ARG A 346 -11.79 16.87 -4.39
C ARG A 346 -12.74 17.65 -5.27
N GLY A 347 -13.94 17.11 -5.46
CA GLY A 347 -15.00 17.83 -6.16
C GLY A 347 -15.73 18.80 -5.24
N ALA A 348 -15.96 20.02 -5.72
CA ALA A 348 -17.06 20.84 -5.28
C ALA A 348 -18.12 20.90 -6.36
N SER A 349 -19.39 21.02 -5.98
CA SER A 349 -20.51 20.89 -6.91
C SER A 349 -21.72 21.69 -6.50
N SER A 350 -22.57 21.97 -7.48
CA SER A 350 -23.92 22.51 -7.32
C SER A 350 -24.87 21.83 -8.29
N GLU A 351 -26.17 21.87 -8.01
CA GLU A 351 -27.20 21.27 -8.89
C GLU A 351 -27.23 21.94 -10.27
N HIS A 352 -26.97 23.24 -10.33
CA HIS A 352 -26.99 24.04 -11.55
C HIS A 352 -25.66 24.76 -11.75
N TYR A 353 -25.33 25.05 -13.01
CA TYR A 353 -24.17 25.87 -13.34
C TYR A 353 -24.37 27.31 -12.87
N PRO A 354 -23.50 27.83 -11.97
CA PRO A 354 -23.68 29.16 -11.42
C PRO A 354 -23.32 30.28 -12.42
N GLY A 355 -22.60 29.99 -13.51
CA GLY A 355 -22.02 31.00 -14.39
C GLY A 355 -20.84 31.74 -13.75
N LEU A 356 -20.16 32.59 -14.52
CA LEU A 356 -18.94 33.28 -14.09
C LEU A 356 -19.14 34.52 -13.20
N SER A 357 -20.37 35.02 -13.05
CA SER A 357 -20.67 36.25 -12.31
C SER A 357 -21.54 36.02 -11.06
N SER A 358 -21.69 34.76 -10.64
CA SER A 358 -22.60 34.39 -9.53
C SER A 358 -21.99 34.61 -8.16
N GLY A 359 -22.79 35.23 -7.28
CA GLY A 359 -22.29 35.84 -6.06
C GLY A 359 -21.41 37.05 -6.40
N GLY A 360 -21.26 37.98 -5.48
CA GLY A 360 -20.47 39.18 -5.76
C GLY A 360 -20.12 39.90 -4.48
N ARG A 361 -18.83 39.85 -4.13
CA ARG A 361 -18.28 40.69 -3.07
C ARG A 361 -17.55 41.85 -3.73
N GLN A 362 -17.95 43.07 -3.39
CA GLN A 362 -17.21 44.27 -3.81
C GLN A 362 -16.03 44.48 -2.88
N ILE A 363 -14.83 44.50 -3.45
CA ILE A 363 -13.56 44.71 -2.74
C ILE A 363 -13.00 46.06 -3.16
N ALA A 364 -12.90 46.99 -2.20
CA ALA A 364 -12.28 48.27 -2.45
C ALA A 364 -10.77 48.09 -2.73
N LEU A 365 -10.28 48.74 -3.77
CA LEU A 365 -8.88 48.79 -4.13
C LEU A 365 -8.34 50.22 -3.98
N THR A 366 -7.10 50.33 -3.51
CA THR A 366 -6.34 51.58 -3.39
C THR A 366 -5.04 51.46 -4.16
N GLY A 367 -4.59 52.53 -4.80
CA GLY A 367 -3.25 52.53 -5.40
C GLY A 367 -2.18 52.65 -4.32
N THR A 368 -0.96 52.19 -4.59
CA THR A 368 0.21 52.50 -3.77
C THR A 368 1.03 53.55 -4.50
N GLY A 369 1.07 54.77 -3.97
CA GLY A 369 1.82 55.87 -4.57
C GLY A 369 3.30 55.72 -4.29
N GLY A 370 4.05 55.12 -5.20
CA GLY A 370 5.51 55.07 -5.14
C GLY A 370 6.11 55.61 -6.42
N ARG A 371 6.81 56.75 -6.34
CA ARG A 371 7.92 57.02 -7.27
C ARG A 371 8.86 55.82 -7.17
N GLN A 372 8.90 54.96 -8.18
CA GLN A 372 9.88 53.89 -8.25
C GLN A 372 11.21 54.54 -8.64
N GLU A 373 12.06 54.81 -7.65
CA GLU A 373 13.44 55.23 -7.88
C GLU A 373 14.16 54.19 -8.74
N ILE A 374 14.70 54.68 -9.84
CA ILE A 374 15.63 53.95 -10.70
C ILE A 374 16.94 53.82 -9.89
N THR A 375 17.08 52.78 -9.09
CA THR A 375 18.42 52.37 -8.64
C THR A 375 19.12 51.73 -9.82
N GLY A 376 19.74 52.58 -10.64
CA GLY A 376 20.64 52.15 -11.70
C GLY A 376 21.89 51.51 -11.10
N LEU A 377 22.32 50.42 -11.74
CA LEU A 377 23.69 49.94 -11.68
C LEU A 377 24.62 51.06 -12.18
N GLY A 378 25.12 51.86 -11.24
CA GLY A 378 26.07 52.95 -11.47
C GLY A 378 27.16 52.90 -10.41
N GLY A 379 28.40 52.84 -10.87
CA GLY A 379 29.58 52.55 -10.07
C GLY A 379 29.86 53.51 -8.93
N SER A 380 30.65 52.99 -7.98
CA SER A 380 31.30 53.71 -6.90
C SER A 380 32.02 54.97 -7.37
N SER A 381 31.70 56.13 -6.78
CA SER A 381 32.65 57.07 -6.17
C SER A 381 31.98 58.42 -5.87
N GLY A 382 32.16 58.94 -4.66
CA GLY A 382 31.79 60.32 -4.32
C GLY A 382 31.28 60.52 -2.90
N ARG A 383 32.22 60.75 -1.97
CA ARG A 383 31.97 61.28 -0.62
C ARG A 383 31.35 62.68 -0.68
N GLY A 384 30.42 62.95 0.23
CA GLY A 384 30.00 64.30 0.61
C GLY A 384 28.85 64.24 1.62
N GLY A 385 29.15 64.44 2.90
CA GLY A 385 28.17 64.37 3.97
C GLY A 385 27.29 65.61 4.08
N THR A 386 26.14 65.44 4.73
CA THR A 386 25.72 66.25 5.87
C THR A 386 24.52 65.57 6.51
N GLN A 387 24.67 65.35 7.80
CA GLN A 387 23.68 64.89 8.76
C GLN A 387 22.94 66.14 9.23
N ASP A 388 21.60 66.11 9.30
CA ASP A 388 20.87 66.78 10.37
C ASP A 388 19.40 66.30 10.43
N ASP A 389 19.04 66.00 11.67
CA ASP A 389 17.74 66.09 12.34
C ASP A 389 16.61 65.09 12.05
N ALA A 390 16.58 64.10 12.95
CA ALA A 390 15.37 63.44 13.41
C ALA A 390 14.46 64.42 14.16
N ASN A 391 13.18 64.45 13.80
CA ASN A 391 12.13 64.67 14.79
C ASN A 391 10.87 63.88 14.43
N GLY A 392 10.38 63.14 15.42
CA GLY A 392 9.30 62.18 15.29
C GLY A 392 7.91 62.82 15.19
N GLY A 393 7.05 62.14 14.46
CA GLY A 393 5.62 62.40 14.42
C GLY A 393 4.92 61.18 13.82
N ALA A 394 4.63 60.19 14.67
CA ALA A 394 3.75 59.10 14.32
C ALA A 394 2.36 59.66 13.98
N GLN A 395 2.02 59.70 12.70
CA GLN A 395 0.65 59.78 12.22
C GLN A 395 0.40 58.57 11.33
N ASP A 396 -0.13 57.51 11.94
CA ASP A 396 -0.84 56.43 11.24
C ASP A 396 -2.15 57.00 10.66
N GLY A 397 -2.00 57.80 9.61
CA GLY A 397 -3.05 58.06 8.64
C GLY A 397 -2.69 57.28 7.39
N ALA A 398 -3.35 56.15 7.15
CA ALA A 398 -3.26 55.43 5.89
C ALA A 398 -3.76 56.34 4.76
N SER A 399 -2.84 57.14 4.20
CA SER A 399 -3.05 57.89 2.97
C SER A 399 -3.34 56.87 1.86
N ALA A 400 -4.63 56.68 1.55
CA ALA A 400 -5.08 55.90 0.41
C ALA A 400 -4.32 56.38 -0.84
N GLY A 401 -3.40 55.58 -1.36
CA GLY A 401 -2.57 56.00 -2.48
C GLY A 401 -3.41 56.21 -3.75
N PRO A 402 -2.82 56.84 -4.76
CA PRO A 402 -3.56 57.42 -5.87
C PRO A 402 -4.32 56.34 -6.66
N ARG A 403 -5.63 56.53 -6.83
CA ARG A 403 -6.49 55.69 -7.67
C ARG A 403 -6.16 55.77 -9.16
N THR A 404 -5.25 56.67 -9.54
CA THR A 404 -4.73 56.88 -10.89
C THR A 404 -3.23 56.59 -10.90
N GLN A 405 -2.77 55.78 -11.84
CA GLN A 405 -1.36 55.44 -12.01
C GLN A 405 -0.95 55.53 -13.47
N THR A 406 0.32 55.90 -13.68
CA THR A 406 0.92 56.06 -14.99
C THR A 406 2.13 55.13 -15.11
N PHE A 407 2.22 54.42 -16.22
CA PHE A 407 3.28 53.45 -16.51
C PHE A 407 3.56 53.43 -18.01
N ARG A 408 4.57 52.69 -18.46
CA ARG A 408 5.05 52.74 -19.85
C ARG A 408 5.00 51.39 -20.52
N ASN A 409 4.56 51.39 -21.77
CA ASN A 409 4.94 50.35 -22.73
C ASN A 409 6.36 50.66 -23.22
N PRO A 410 7.35 49.79 -22.98
CA PRO A 410 8.71 50.03 -23.44
C PRO A 410 8.83 49.85 -24.95
N ALA A 411 9.92 50.36 -25.53
CA ALA A 411 10.19 50.19 -26.96
C ALA A 411 10.30 48.70 -27.33
N GLY A 412 9.62 48.30 -28.40
CA GLY A 412 9.53 46.91 -28.84
C GLY A 412 8.81 45.98 -27.85
N ALA A 413 8.13 46.53 -26.83
CA ALA A 413 7.51 45.77 -25.73
C ALA A 413 8.50 44.87 -24.96
N ASN A 414 9.77 45.30 -24.84
CA ASN A 414 10.83 44.54 -24.18
C ASN A 414 11.37 45.24 -22.90
N PRO A 415 11.67 44.51 -21.82
CA PRO A 415 11.40 43.07 -21.64
C PRO A 415 9.89 42.79 -21.40
N PRO A 416 9.34 41.68 -21.90
CA PRO A 416 7.93 41.34 -21.72
C PRO A 416 7.68 40.70 -20.34
N ALA A 417 6.59 41.07 -19.67
CA ALA A 417 6.14 40.37 -18.45
C ALA A 417 5.86 38.88 -18.73
N ILE A 418 6.01 38.04 -17.71
CA ILE A 418 5.77 36.60 -17.81
C ILE A 418 4.58 36.26 -16.90
N SER A 419 3.43 35.92 -17.49
CA SER A 419 2.27 35.38 -16.76
C SER A 419 2.22 33.87 -16.85
N ALA A 420 2.34 33.33 -18.07
CA ALA A 420 2.38 31.90 -18.34
C ALA A 420 3.41 31.59 -19.43
N VAL A 421 3.98 30.39 -19.37
CA VAL A 421 4.82 29.81 -20.42
C VAL A 421 4.12 28.54 -20.91
N PRO A 422 3.49 28.56 -22.11
CA PRO A 422 2.82 27.38 -22.67
C PRO A 422 3.76 26.16 -22.71
N GLY A 423 3.26 25.00 -22.31
CA GLY A 423 4.02 23.73 -22.34
C GLY A 423 5.01 23.49 -21.19
N VAL A 424 5.29 24.50 -20.36
CA VAL A 424 6.12 24.36 -19.13
C VAL A 424 5.23 24.42 -17.86
N GLY A 425 3.95 24.76 -18.02
CA GLY A 425 3.01 25.10 -16.94
C GLY A 425 2.44 23.94 -16.12
N GLY A 426 2.44 22.69 -16.60
CA GLY A 426 1.68 21.61 -15.93
C GLY A 426 2.05 21.37 -14.45
N GLY A 427 3.35 21.28 -14.14
CA GLY A 427 3.81 21.18 -12.75
C GLY A 427 3.77 22.51 -11.99
N LEU A 428 4.00 23.63 -12.70
CA LEU A 428 4.07 24.97 -12.10
C LEU A 428 2.69 25.58 -11.77
N ALA A 429 1.65 25.26 -12.54
CA ALA A 429 0.27 25.67 -12.30
C ALA A 429 -0.33 24.88 -11.13
N GLN A 430 -0.02 23.59 -10.99
CA GLN A 430 -0.34 22.82 -9.78
C GLN A 430 0.39 23.40 -8.56
N LEU A 431 1.65 23.82 -8.69
CA LEU A 431 2.39 24.52 -7.63
C LEU A 431 1.78 25.89 -7.27
N SER A 432 1.09 26.57 -8.20
CA SER A 432 0.36 27.81 -7.88
C SER A 432 -0.83 27.56 -6.93
N THR A 433 -1.48 26.39 -7.01
CA THR A 433 -2.50 25.98 -6.03
C THR A 433 -1.91 25.65 -4.65
N LEU A 434 -0.59 25.44 -4.59
CA LEU A 434 0.21 25.29 -3.36
C LEU A 434 0.94 26.59 -2.99
N GLY A 435 0.66 27.69 -3.68
CA GLY A 435 1.15 29.02 -3.37
C GLY A 435 2.53 29.40 -3.96
N VAL A 436 3.05 28.66 -4.95
CA VAL A 436 4.34 28.95 -5.60
C VAL A 436 4.10 29.40 -7.05
N GLY A 437 4.52 30.62 -7.42
CA GLY A 437 4.31 31.19 -8.76
C GLY A 437 5.58 31.81 -9.38
N LEU A 438 5.71 31.73 -10.72
CA LEU A 438 6.81 32.30 -11.52
C LEU A 438 6.42 33.60 -12.27
N SER A 439 5.28 34.19 -11.92
CA SER A 439 4.78 35.43 -12.53
C SER A 439 5.73 36.60 -12.27
N LEU A 440 6.16 37.28 -13.33
CA LEU A 440 7.10 38.40 -13.27
C LEU A 440 6.54 39.63 -14.00
N ASP A 441 6.34 40.72 -13.26
CA ASP A 441 5.96 42.03 -13.79
C ASP A 441 7.12 43.03 -13.61
N PHE A 442 7.51 43.72 -14.68
CA PHE A 442 8.67 44.63 -14.66
C PHE A 442 8.33 46.00 -14.08
N PRO A 443 9.15 46.54 -13.16
CA PRO A 443 8.98 47.90 -12.61
C PRO A 443 8.79 48.95 -13.71
N GLY A 444 7.87 49.90 -13.48
CA GLY A 444 7.53 50.96 -14.45
C GLY A 444 6.67 50.54 -15.64
N GLN A 445 6.34 49.24 -15.80
CA GLN A 445 5.53 48.71 -16.92
C GLN A 445 4.11 48.26 -16.52
N TYR A 446 3.65 48.57 -15.31
CA TYR A 446 2.31 48.20 -14.86
C TYR A 446 1.71 49.23 -13.88
N ALA A 447 0.39 49.23 -13.78
CA ALA A 447 -0.34 49.83 -12.67
C ALA A 447 -0.75 48.74 -11.67
N ARG A 448 -0.69 49.05 -10.37
CA ARG A 448 -0.98 48.10 -9.28
C ARG A 448 -1.94 48.69 -8.26
N PHE A 449 -3.00 47.94 -7.94
CA PHE A 449 -3.99 48.36 -6.95
C PHE A 449 -4.24 47.24 -5.96
N ASP A 450 -4.06 47.51 -4.67
CA ASP A 450 -4.18 46.52 -3.59
C ASP A 450 -5.46 46.74 -2.79
N SER A 451 -6.06 45.66 -2.30
CA SER A 451 -7.10 45.70 -1.29
C SER A 451 -6.52 45.92 0.11
N ALA A 452 -7.38 46.29 1.06
CA ALA A 452 -7.11 46.05 2.48
C ALA A 452 -6.95 44.53 2.75
N PRO A 453 -6.28 44.12 3.84
CA PRO A 453 -6.27 42.72 4.26
C PRO A 453 -7.69 42.18 4.41
N LEU A 454 -7.94 40.98 3.92
CA LEU A 454 -9.25 40.34 3.99
C LEU A 454 -9.55 39.98 5.46
N GLY A 455 -10.68 40.46 5.99
CA GLY A 455 -11.09 40.14 7.37
C GLY A 455 -11.56 38.69 7.58
N THR A 456 -11.87 37.96 6.51
CA THR A 456 -12.34 36.57 6.53
C THR A 456 -11.84 35.85 5.29
N SER A 457 -11.55 34.55 5.39
CA SER A 457 -11.26 33.73 4.21
C SER A 457 -12.45 33.73 3.24
N MET A 458 -12.17 33.68 1.94
CA MET A 458 -13.19 33.61 0.89
C MET A 458 -12.70 32.78 -0.31
N ARG A 459 -13.59 32.50 -1.26
CA ARG A 459 -13.25 31.87 -2.54
C ARG A 459 -13.64 32.78 -3.68
N ILE A 460 -12.77 32.92 -4.66
CA ILE A 460 -13.17 33.38 -5.98
C ILE A 460 -13.64 32.14 -6.73
N THR A 461 -14.85 32.16 -7.28
CA THR A 461 -15.33 31.13 -8.22
C THR A 461 -16.06 31.85 -9.35
N GLY A 462 -15.33 32.12 -10.43
CA GLY A 462 -15.83 32.90 -11.58
C GLY A 462 -14.84 33.97 -12.04
N SER A 463 -15.29 34.91 -12.87
CA SER A 463 -14.49 36.03 -13.40
C SER A 463 -14.66 37.31 -12.57
N PRO A 464 -13.60 37.81 -11.91
CA PRO A 464 -13.65 39.13 -11.30
C PRO A 464 -13.80 40.24 -12.35
N THR A 465 -14.50 41.32 -12.01
CA THR A 465 -14.65 42.48 -12.90
C THR A 465 -14.23 43.78 -12.21
N VAL A 466 -13.67 44.71 -12.98
CA VAL A 466 -13.28 46.03 -12.48
C VAL A 466 -13.55 47.10 -13.52
N ARG A 467 -14.10 48.24 -13.09
CA ARG A 467 -14.30 49.41 -13.95
C ARG A 467 -13.09 50.33 -13.86
N VAL A 468 -12.55 50.72 -15.01
CA VAL A 468 -11.38 51.60 -15.10
C VAL A 468 -11.56 52.64 -16.21
N LYS A 469 -10.78 53.72 -16.14
CA LYS A 469 -10.58 54.66 -17.26
C LYS A 469 -9.13 54.53 -17.70
N VAL A 470 -8.91 54.40 -18.99
CA VAL A 470 -7.58 54.21 -19.59
C VAL A 470 -7.32 55.31 -20.61
N THR A 471 -6.10 55.83 -20.61
CA THR A 471 -5.58 56.69 -21.68
C THR A 471 -4.20 56.21 -22.11
N ALA A 472 -3.90 56.38 -23.39
CA ALA A 472 -2.57 56.18 -23.95
C ALA A 472 -2.06 57.49 -24.55
N GLY A 473 -0.75 57.72 -24.50
CA GLY A 473 -0.15 58.90 -25.11
C GLY A 473 -0.33 58.93 -26.63
N GLN A 474 -0.29 57.75 -27.27
CA GLN A 474 -0.52 57.55 -28.70
C GLN A 474 -1.10 56.14 -28.94
N GLY A 475 -1.88 56.00 -30.02
CA GLY A 475 -2.38 54.70 -30.50
C GLY A 475 -3.40 54.01 -29.58
N ASP A 476 -3.53 52.70 -29.75
CA ASP A 476 -4.32 51.82 -28.88
C ASP A 476 -3.56 51.58 -27.56
N ALA A 477 -4.28 51.47 -26.43
CA ALA A 477 -3.69 50.95 -25.19
C ALA A 477 -3.89 49.43 -25.13
N VAL A 478 -2.80 48.65 -25.13
CA VAL A 478 -2.87 47.21 -24.88
C VAL A 478 -2.46 46.92 -23.45
N LEU A 479 -3.36 46.29 -22.70
CA LEU A 479 -3.21 46.02 -21.27
C LEU A 479 -3.43 44.55 -20.96
N PHE A 480 -2.78 44.05 -19.91
CA PHE A 480 -2.92 42.68 -19.43
C PHE A 480 -3.32 42.68 -17.97
N GLY A 481 -4.55 42.25 -17.69
CA GLY A 481 -5.15 42.24 -16.37
C GLY A 481 -4.94 40.93 -15.62
N LYS A 482 -4.50 41.06 -14.38
CA LYS A 482 -4.16 39.97 -13.46
C LYS A 482 -4.69 40.28 -12.06
N VAL A 483 -5.11 39.26 -11.33
CA VAL A 483 -5.46 39.37 -9.91
C VAL A 483 -4.56 38.42 -9.13
N TYR A 484 -3.71 38.99 -8.28
CA TYR A 484 -2.84 38.23 -7.40
C TYR A 484 -3.45 38.06 -6.02
N ASP A 485 -3.21 36.90 -5.43
CA ASP A 485 -3.35 36.63 -4.01
C ASP A 485 -2.00 36.90 -3.33
N VAL A 486 -1.99 37.82 -2.35
CA VAL A 486 -0.76 38.30 -1.70
C VAL A 486 -0.85 38.02 -0.21
N ALA A 487 0.13 37.27 0.31
CA ALA A 487 0.24 36.96 1.73
C ALA A 487 0.46 38.23 2.58
N PRO A 488 0.14 38.20 3.90
CA PRO A 488 0.26 39.36 4.78
C PRO A 488 1.68 39.94 4.85
N ASP A 489 2.70 39.09 4.71
CA ASP A 489 4.12 39.49 4.71
C ASP A 489 4.60 40.09 3.38
N GLY A 490 3.76 40.03 2.34
CA GLY A 490 4.06 40.50 0.99
C GLY A 490 5.14 39.71 0.24
N ARG A 491 5.71 38.66 0.84
CA ARG A 491 6.78 37.85 0.24
C ARG A 491 6.24 36.80 -0.72
N GLN A 492 5.07 36.26 -0.41
CA GLN A 492 4.38 35.31 -1.27
C GLN A 492 3.29 36.04 -2.06
N GLN A 493 3.40 35.98 -3.38
CA GLN A 493 2.35 36.43 -4.31
C GLN A 493 2.06 35.32 -5.31
N VAL A 494 0.79 35.03 -5.51
CA VAL A 494 0.32 33.93 -6.34
C VAL A 494 -0.60 34.50 -7.40
N LEU A 495 -0.32 34.18 -8.66
CA LEU A 495 -1.26 34.40 -9.76
C LEU A 495 -2.09 33.13 -9.93
N PRO A 496 -3.38 33.12 -9.58
CA PRO A 496 -4.20 31.92 -9.67
C PRO A 496 -4.25 31.38 -11.10
N ALA A 497 -3.96 30.08 -11.24
CA ALA A 497 -3.89 29.35 -12.51
C ALA A 497 -2.92 29.96 -13.56
N GLN A 498 -2.06 30.92 -13.18
CA GLN A 498 -1.16 31.65 -14.08
C GLN A 498 -1.88 32.33 -15.27
N LEU A 499 -3.17 32.66 -15.12
CA LEU A 499 -3.97 33.22 -16.22
C LEU A 499 -3.89 34.75 -16.29
N VAL A 500 -4.05 35.28 -17.50
CA VAL A 500 -4.04 36.72 -17.80
C VAL A 500 -5.12 37.07 -18.83
N ALA A 501 -5.79 38.21 -18.64
CA ALA A 501 -6.79 38.73 -19.57
C ALA A 501 -6.22 39.92 -20.36
N PRO A 502 -6.09 39.83 -21.69
CA PRO A 502 -5.63 40.94 -22.51
C PRO A 502 -6.78 41.87 -22.90
N TYR A 503 -6.46 43.16 -23.08
CA TYR A 503 -7.42 44.19 -23.49
C TYR A 503 -6.80 45.13 -24.53
N ARG A 504 -7.58 45.55 -25.52
CA ARG A 504 -7.21 46.60 -26.46
C ARG A 504 -8.19 47.77 -26.35
N ILE A 505 -7.74 48.83 -25.71
CA ILE A 505 -8.51 50.08 -25.58
C ILE A 505 -8.20 50.98 -26.77
N THR A 506 -9.15 51.09 -27.69
CA THR A 506 -9.04 51.97 -28.85
C THR A 506 -9.13 53.45 -28.46
N PRO A 507 -8.62 54.40 -29.27
CA PRO A 507 -8.78 55.84 -29.03
C PRO A 507 -10.22 56.28 -28.74
N ALA A 508 -11.21 55.63 -29.35
CA ALA A 508 -12.63 55.93 -29.13
C ALA A 508 -13.16 55.49 -27.75
N GLN A 509 -12.48 54.56 -27.09
CA GLN A 509 -12.78 54.06 -25.73
C GLN A 509 -11.98 54.76 -24.64
N GLN A 510 -10.91 55.49 -25.00
CA GLN A 510 -10.08 56.19 -24.01
C GLN A 510 -10.87 57.26 -23.25
N ASN A 511 -10.48 57.51 -21.99
CA ASN A 511 -11.19 58.39 -21.03
C ASN A 511 -12.63 58.00 -20.67
N LYS A 512 -13.21 56.97 -21.30
CA LYS A 512 -14.50 56.40 -20.91
C LYS A 512 -14.28 55.31 -19.86
N THR A 513 -15.28 55.11 -19.02
CA THR A 513 -15.27 53.95 -18.12
C THR A 513 -15.45 52.68 -18.96
N VAL A 514 -14.49 51.78 -18.86
CA VAL A 514 -14.50 50.44 -19.44
C VAL A 514 -14.52 49.41 -18.32
N GLU A 515 -15.33 48.38 -18.47
CA GLU A 515 -15.34 47.24 -17.56
C GLU A 515 -14.38 46.17 -18.08
N LEU A 516 -13.42 45.77 -17.25
CA LEU A 516 -12.46 44.73 -17.54
C LEU A 516 -12.90 43.43 -16.85
N THR A 517 -13.05 42.36 -17.62
CA THR A 517 -13.38 41.01 -17.12
C THR A 517 -12.12 40.16 -17.00
N LEU A 518 -11.68 39.94 -15.77
CA LEU A 518 -10.44 39.24 -15.45
C LEU A 518 -10.61 37.71 -15.59
N PRO A 519 -9.51 36.94 -15.64
CA PRO A 519 -9.59 35.50 -15.84
C PRO A 519 -10.48 34.82 -14.81
N ALA A 520 -11.32 33.91 -15.29
CA ALA A 520 -12.15 33.07 -14.45
C ALA A 520 -11.28 32.05 -13.70
N VAL A 521 -11.45 31.97 -12.38
CA VAL A 521 -10.67 31.08 -11.51
C VAL A 521 -11.55 30.50 -10.38
N ASP A 522 -11.20 29.32 -9.87
CA ASP A 522 -11.65 28.82 -8.55
C ASP A 522 -10.45 28.84 -7.59
N HIS A 523 -10.32 29.91 -6.79
CA HIS A 523 -9.13 30.16 -5.96
C HIS A 523 -9.47 30.54 -4.53
N ALA A 524 -8.78 29.92 -3.58
CA ALA A 524 -8.93 30.18 -2.15
C ALA A 524 -8.13 31.40 -1.70
N LEU A 525 -8.76 32.29 -0.95
CA LEU A 525 -8.10 33.43 -0.31
C LEU A 525 -8.25 33.32 1.19
N ASP A 526 -7.13 33.37 1.91
CA ASP A 526 -7.12 33.27 3.36
C ASP A 526 -7.34 34.63 4.06
N ALA A 527 -7.85 34.59 5.29
CA ALA A 527 -7.96 35.77 6.11
C ALA A 527 -6.56 36.40 6.31
N GLY A 528 -6.48 37.73 6.21
CA GLY A 528 -5.23 38.49 6.26
C GLY A 528 -4.55 38.70 4.90
N HIS A 529 -4.84 37.88 3.88
CA HIS A 529 -4.31 38.08 2.54
C HIS A 529 -4.89 39.34 1.88
N ARG A 530 -4.27 39.80 0.79
CA ARG A 530 -4.74 40.92 -0.03
C ARG A 530 -4.97 40.48 -1.46
N LEU A 531 -5.97 41.08 -2.10
CA LEU A 531 -6.15 41.02 -3.53
C LEU A 531 -5.38 42.16 -4.18
N ARG A 532 -4.58 41.84 -5.20
CA ARG A 532 -3.83 42.82 -5.98
C ARG A 532 -4.22 42.74 -7.45
N LEU A 533 -4.84 43.80 -7.94
CA LEU A 533 -5.06 44.01 -9.37
C LEU A 533 -3.77 44.57 -9.99
N VAL A 534 -3.28 43.91 -11.04
CA VAL A 534 -2.19 44.41 -11.87
C VAL A 534 -2.69 44.57 -13.30
N LEU A 535 -2.38 45.72 -13.92
CA LEU A 535 -2.60 45.99 -15.33
C LEU A 535 -1.24 46.28 -15.96
N SER A 536 -0.63 45.29 -16.62
CA SER A 536 0.69 45.44 -17.25
C SER A 536 0.58 45.87 -18.71
N ALA A 537 1.62 46.53 -19.22
CA ALA A 537 1.71 46.99 -20.61
C ALA A 537 2.19 45.88 -21.58
N THR A 538 2.87 44.86 -21.04
CA THR A 538 3.49 43.78 -21.80
C THR A 538 3.09 42.42 -21.23
N ASP A 539 3.10 41.41 -22.10
CA ASP A 539 3.02 40.00 -21.73
C ASP A 539 3.69 39.14 -22.82
N LEU A 540 4.44 38.13 -22.42
CA LEU A 540 5.17 37.24 -23.33
C LEU A 540 4.24 36.48 -24.29
N GLY A 541 3.04 36.11 -23.83
CA GLY A 541 2.06 35.33 -24.59
C GLY A 541 1.38 36.08 -25.75
N TYR A 542 1.45 37.40 -25.73
CA TYR A 542 0.60 38.27 -26.56
C TYR A 542 1.41 39.31 -27.33
N ALA A 543 0.83 39.82 -28.42
CA ALA A 543 1.37 40.96 -29.15
C ALA A 543 1.03 42.25 -28.40
N SER A 544 2.06 43.04 -28.13
CA SER A 544 1.96 44.39 -27.58
C SER A 544 2.46 45.39 -28.64
N PRO A 545 2.01 46.66 -28.63
CA PRO A 545 2.50 47.68 -29.55
C PRO A 545 4.03 47.81 -29.45
N ALA A 546 4.72 47.90 -30.59
CA ALA A 546 6.17 48.10 -30.61
C ALA A 546 6.57 49.55 -30.27
N GLU A 547 5.69 50.51 -30.53
CA GLU A 547 5.93 51.91 -30.24
C GLU A 547 5.86 52.18 -28.73
N PRO A 548 6.88 52.86 -28.17
CA PRO A 548 6.86 53.22 -26.76
C PRO A 548 5.77 54.25 -26.50
N THR A 549 4.94 54.00 -25.49
CA THR A 549 3.83 54.89 -25.15
C THR A 549 3.60 54.87 -23.64
N THR A 550 3.04 55.96 -23.12
CA THR A 550 2.70 56.09 -21.70
C THR A 550 1.22 55.80 -21.53
N TYR A 551 0.89 54.89 -20.62
CA TYR A 551 -0.48 54.57 -20.22
C TYR A 551 -0.81 55.21 -18.90
N THR A 552 -2.01 55.75 -18.77
CA THR A 552 -2.58 56.15 -17.47
C THR A 552 -3.87 55.40 -17.23
N VAL A 553 -3.98 54.78 -16.06
CA VAL A 553 -5.15 54.02 -15.65
C VAL A 553 -5.70 54.54 -14.32
N SER A 554 -7.01 54.76 -14.28
CA SER A 554 -7.74 55.18 -13.09
C SER A 554 -8.83 54.19 -12.72
N LEU A 555 -8.91 53.79 -11.45
CA LEU A 555 -10.00 52.93 -10.94
C LEU A 555 -11.32 53.69 -10.81
N ASP A 556 -12.36 53.20 -11.48
CA ASP A 556 -13.72 53.74 -11.47
C ASP A 556 -14.71 52.85 -10.70
N GLY A 557 -14.25 52.20 -9.64
CA GLY A 557 -15.08 51.37 -8.77
C GLY A 557 -14.26 50.40 -7.91
N PRO A 558 -14.93 49.52 -7.15
CA PRO A 558 -14.31 48.35 -6.52
C PRO A 558 -14.05 47.23 -7.54
N LEU A 559 -13.26 46.24 -7.13
CA LEU A 559 -13.18 44.94 -7.78
C LEU A 559 -14.38 44.10 -7.36
N THR A 560 -15.19 43.64 -8.31
CA THR A 560 -16.29 42.71 -8.05
C THR A 560 -15.77 41.28 -8.16
N VAL A 561 -15.89 40.50 -7.09
CA VAL A 561 -15.35 39.15 -7.00
C VAL A 561 -16.49 38.13 -6.86
N PRO A 562 -16.69 37.22 -7.84
CA PRO A 562 -17.72 36.20 -7.76
C PRO A 562 -17.32 35.08 -6.79
N THR A 563 -18.31 34.55 -6.05
CA THR A 563 -18.08 33.59 -4.96
C THR A 563 -18.86 32.28 -5.09
N ALA A 564 -19.80 32.22 -6.05
CA ALA A 564 -20.66 31.05 -6.33
C ALA A 564 -21.12 30.29 -5.06
N PRO A 565 -21.90 30.91 -4.16
CA PRO A 565 -22.19 30.35 -2.82
C PRO A 565 -22.95 29.00 -2.85
N ALA A 566 -23.58 28.66 -3.96
CA ALA A 566 -24.25 27.37 -4.16
C ALA A 566 -23.27 26.20 -4.33
N VAL A 567 -22.00 26.46 -4.65
CA VAL A 567 -20.98 25.44 -4.93
C VAL A 567 -20.38 24.93 -3.62
N LYS A 568 -20.78 23.72 -3.22
CA LYS A 568 -20.35 23.10 -1.97
C LYS A 568 -19.25 22.08 -2.21
N THR A 569 -18.17 22.15 -1.45
CA THR A 569 -17.13 21.11 -1.45
C THR A 569 -17.72 19.83 -0.86
N ALA A 570 -17.62 18.70 -1.56
CA ALA A 570 -18.08 17.43 -1.04
C ALA A 570 -17.32 17.11 0.27
N SER A 571 -18.05 16.83 1.34
CA SER A 571 -17.47 16.23 2.54
C SER A 571 -16.96 14.85 2.16
N ALA A 572 -15.69 14.53 2.43
CA ALA A 572 -15.21 13.16 2.31
C ALA A 572 -16.04 12.29 3.25
N GLY A 573 -16.94 11.48 2.70
CA GLY A 573 -17.64 10.46 3.48
C GLY A 573 -16.58 9.59 4.13
N LEU A 574 -16.61 9.47 5.46
CA LEU A 574 -15.73 8.54 6.14
C LEU A 574 -15.97 7.15 5.55
N PRO A 575 -14.95 6.45 5.05
CA PRO A 575 -15.13 5.15 4.44
C PRO A 575 -15.89 4.22 5.38
N TRP A 576 -16.78 3.38 4.87
CA TRP A 576 -17.63 2.51 5.71
C TRP A 576 -16.82 1.70 6.73
N TRP A 577 -15.57 1.35 6.41
CA TRP A 577 -14.65 0.62 7.29
C TRP A 577 -14.28 1.38 8.56
N THR A 578 -14.35 2.71 8.58
CA THR A 578 -14.15 3.52 9.80
C THR A 578 -15.16 3.16 10.89
N TRP A 579 -16.35 2.75 10.50
CA TRP A 579 -17.41 2.26 11.41
C TRP A 579 -17.48 0.72 11.43
N GLY A 580 -17.20 0.08 10.30
CA GLY A 580 -17.29 -1.37 10.11
C GLY A 580 -16.21 -2.15 10.88
N LEU A 581 -14.96 -1.66 10.91
CA LEU A 581 -13.86 -2.34 11.60
C LEU A 581 -14.04 -2.34 13.13
N PRO A 582 -14.39 -1.22 13.80
CA PRO A 582 -14.70 -1.24 15.22
C PRO A 582 -15.87 -2.16 15.58
N ALA A 583 -16.93 -2.17 14.76
CA ALA A 583 -18.09 -3.05 14.98
C ALA A 583 -17.72 -4.54 14.81
N ALA A 584 -16.95 -4.88 13.78
CA ALA A 584 -16.46 -6.25 13.57
C ALA A 584 -15.53 -6.70 14.71
N ALA A 585 -14.63 -5.83 15.16
CA ALA A 585 -13.75 -6.11 16.30
C ALA A 585 -14.55 -6.37 17.59
N ALA A 586 -15.62 -5.61 17.85
CA ALA A 586 -16.49 -5.82 19.00
C ALA A 586 -17.25 -7.16 18.94
N VAL A 587 -17.73 -7.56 17.76
CA VAL A 587 -18.40 -8.86 17.55
C VAL A 587 -17.41 -10.02 17.73
N ILE A 588 -16.19 -9.91 17.21
CA ILE A 588 -15.13 -10.91 17.40
C ILE A 588 -14.76 -11.03 18.88
N ALA A 589 -14.59 -9.92 19.58
CA ALA A 589 -14.33 -9.90 21.02
C ALA A 589 -15.45 -10.60 21.82
N LEU A 590 -16.72 -10.33 21.48
CA LEU A 590 -17.87 -10.97 22.12
C LEU A 590 -17.91 -12.49 21.85
N ALA A 591 -17.64 -12.92 20.63
CA ALA A 591 -17.58 -14.33 20.26
C ALA A 591 -16.44 -15.07 20.96
N LEU A 592 -15.28 -14.44 21.12
CA LEU A 592 -14.14 -14.98 21.86
C LEU A 592 -14.46 -15.10 23.37
N LEU A 593 -15.10 -14.10 23.96
CA LEU A 593 -15.52 -14.13 25.37
C LEU A 593 -16.57 -15.23 25.66
N LEU A 594 -17.50 -15.46 24.73
CA LEU A 594 -18.55 -16.48 24.88
C LEU A 594 -18.05 -17.92 24.65
N THR A 595 -16.98 -18.11 23.86
CA THR A 595 -16.43 -19.44 23.55
C THR A 595 -15.29 -19.86 24.48
N ALA A 596 -14.51 -18.92 25.04
CA ALA A 596 -13.42 -19.21 25.96
C ALA A 596 -13.88 -19.78 27.32
N ARG A 597 -15.06 -19.35 27.82
CA ARG A 597 -15.59 -19.80 29.13
C ARG A 597 -15.98 -21.29 29.20
N ARG A 598 -16.01 -22.03 28.09
CA ARG A 598 -16.47 -23.44 28.06
C ARG A 598 -15.34 -24.49 27.97
N ARG A 599 -14.06 -24.12 27.88
CA ARG A 599 -12.95 -25.08 27.64
C ARG A 599 -11.88 -25.19 28.72
N THR A 600 -11.97 -24.45 29.83
CA THR A 600 -10.93 -24.44 30.89
C THR A 600 -11.44 -24.99 32.21
N ALA A 601 -12.05 -26.18 32.21
CA ALA A 601 -12.15 -26.96 33.43
C ALA A 601 -10.94 -27.91 33.49
N THR A 602 -9.98 -27.60 34.36
CA THR A 602 -8.88 -28.50 34.72
C THR A 602 -9.48 -29.82 35.25
N PRO A 603 -9.07 -31.00 34.75
CA PRO A 603 -9.43 -32.26 35.38
C PRO A 603 -8.95 -32.23 36.84
N ALA A 604 -9.78 -32.69 37.76
CA ALA A 604 -9.40 -32.78 39.17
C ALA A 604 -8.14 -33.66 39.33
N PRO A 605 -7.27 -33.36 40.32
CA PRO A 605 -6.17 -34.26 40.68
C PRO A 605 -6.71 -35.65 41.03
N ASP A 606 -6.02 -36.70 40.58
CA ASP A 606 -6.36 -38.07 40.93
C ASP A 606 -5.80 -38.40 42.33
N PRO A 607 -6.66 -38.63 43.35
CA PRO A 607 -6.20 -38.87 44.71
C PRO A 607 -5.41 -40.18 44.86
N VAL A 608 -5.62 -41.17 43.98
CA VAL A 608 -4.91 -42.46 44.05
C VAL A 608 -3.45 -42.33 43.62
N LEU A 609 -3.13 -41.29 42.84
CA LEU A 609 -1.80 -41.03 42.30
C LEU A 609 -1.07 -39.88 43.01
N ALA A 610 -1.60 -39.39 44.14
CA ALA A 610 -1.04 -38.24 44.86
C ALA A 610 0.41 -38.46 45.32
N ASP A 611 0.75 -39.68 45.73
CA ASP A 611 2.09 -40.07 46.19
C ASP A 611 2.96 -40.67 45.08
N VAL A 612 2.49 -40.68 43.83
CA VAL A 612 3.22 -41.23 42.67
C VAL A 612 3.95 -40.10 41.95
N PRO A 613 5.30 -40.07 41.96
CA PRO A 613 6.07 -39.02 41.29
C PRO A 613 5.75 -38.87 39.81
N LEU A 614 5.58 -39.98 39.08
CA LEU A 614 5.27 -39.95 37.66
C LEU A 614 4.44 -41.15 37.21
N GLN A 615 3.36 -40.88 36.49
CA GLN A 615 2.60 -41.84 35.70
C GLN A 615 2.45 -41.33 34.26
N ILE A 616 2.86 -42.15 33.30
CA ILE A 616 2.65 -41.91 31.87
C ILE A 616 1.71 -42.98 31.33
N THR A 617 0.69 -42.57 30.57
CA THR A 617 -0.31 -43.47 29.99
C THR A 617 -0.58 -43.13 28.53
N GLY A 618 -0.27 -44.07 27.62
CA GLY A 618 -0.59 -44.00 26.18
C GLY A 618 0.02 -42.82 25.43
N LEU A 619 1.17 -42.31 25.90
CA LEU A 619 1.73 -41.03 25.45
C LEU A 619 2.20 -41.09 24.00
N SER A 620 1.75 -40.13 23.18
CA SER A 620 2.04 -40.09 21.74
C SER A 620 2.34 -38.66 21.24
N LYS A 621 3.34 -38.52 20.36
CA LYS A 621 3.74 -37.25 19.73
C LYS A 621 4.20 -37.40 18.29
N LYS A 622 3.76 -36.47 17.45
CA LYS A 622 4.09 -36.28 16.03
C LYS A 622 4.44 -34.81 15.78
N TYR A 623 5.52 -34.56 15.03
CA TYR A 623 5.91 -33.20 14.64
C TYR A 623 5.35 -32.87 13.24
N ALA A 624 4.95 -31.61 13.03
CA ALA A 624 4.23 -31.16 11.83
C ALA A 624 4.95 -31.43 10.49
N ARG A 625 6.27 -31.63 10.50
CA ARG A 625 7.09 -31.93 9.31
C ARG A 625 7.30 -33.42 9.04
N SER A 626 6.80 -34.32 9.89
CA SER A 626 6.92 -35.78 9.72
C SER A 626 5.54 -36.42 9.71
N ALA A 627 4.93 -36.54 8.53
CA ALA A 627 3.61 -37.13 8.36
C ALA A 627 3.57 -38.64 8.71
N ASP A 628 4.70 -39.35 8.64
CA ASP A 628 4.70 -40.81 8.75
C ASP A 628 5.49 -41.38 9.95
N ARG A 629 6.08 -40.53 10.79
CA ARG A 629 6.92 -40.97 11.92
C ARG A 629 6.52 -40.32 13.24
N TYR A 630 6.13 -41.17 14.20
CA TYR A 630 5.93 -40.75 15.59
C TYR A 630 7.29 -40.56 16.27
N ALA A 631 7.44 -39.48 17.03
CA ALA A 631 8.60 -39.27 17.88
C ALA A 631 8.47 -40.07 19.19
N VAL A 632 7.24 -40.22 19.68
CA VAL A 632 6.85 -41.12 20.77
C VAL A 632 5.49 -41.72 20.41
N LYS A 633 5.27 -43.01 20.63
CA LYS A 633 4.03 -43.71 20.31
C LYS A 633 3.67 -44.69 21.43
N ASP A 634 2.52 -44.47 22.04
CA ASP A 634 1.89 -45.35 23.04
C ASP A 634 2.81 -45.72 24.23
N LEU A 635 3.57 -44.75 24.72
CA LEU A 635 4.49 -44.95 25.84
C LEU A 635 3.71 -44.95 27.16
N SER A 636 3.89 -45.98 27.98
CA SER A 636 3.26 -46.11 29.31
C SER A 636 4.23 -46.69 30.33
N PHE A 637 4.49 -45.98 31.42
CA PHE A 637 5.27 -46.49 32.56
C PHE A 637 5.02 -45.63 33.82
N ARG A 638 5.43 -46.14 34.98
CA ARG A 638 5.25 -45.51 36.28
C ARG A 638 6.58 -45.44 37.03
N VAL A 639 6.77 -44.40 37.82
CA VAL A 639 7.96 -44.18 38.65
C VAL A 639 7.50 -43.99 40.09
N GLU A 640 8.07 -44.77 41.00
CA GLU A 640 7.80 -44.71 42.43
C GLU A 640 8.76 -43.75 43.15
N ARG A 641 8.39 -43.39 44.37
CA ARG A 641 9.18 -42.48 45.21
C ARG A 641 10.54 -43.10 45.57
N GLY A 642 11.59 -42.29 45.50
CA GLY A 642 12.97 -42.70 45.83
C GLY A 642 13.67 -43.52 44.75
N GLN A 643 13.04 -43.74 43.60
CA GLN A 643 13.69 -44.40 42.46
C GLN A 643 14.64 -43.43 41.74
N VAL A 644 15.82 -43.94 41.39
CA VAL A 644 16.66 -43.37 40.33
C VAL A 644 16.37 -44.15 39.05
N LEU A 645 15.71 -43.53 38.09
CA LEU A 645 15.24 -44.14 36.85
C LEU A 645 16.13 -43.73 35.67
N GLY A 646 16.73 -44.70 34.98
CA GLY A 646 17.47 -44.49 33.74
C GLY A 646 16.58 -44.68 32.51
N LEU A 647 16.36 -43.62 31.74
CA LEU A 647 15.73 -43.68 30.42
C LEU A 647 16.82 -43.96 29.38
N LEU A 648 16.83 -45.18 28.85
CA LEU A 648 17.91 -45.72 28.02
C LEU A 648 17.43 -45.99 26.61
N GLY A 649 18.25 -45.70 25.60
CA GLY A 649 17.94 -45.99 24.21
C GLY A 649 18.86 -45.24 23.24
N PRO A 650 18.95 -45.66 21.97
CA PRO A 650 19.79 -44.99 20.98
C PRO A 650 19.34 -43.55 20.72
N ASN A 651 20.21 -42.76 20.06
CA ASN A 651 19.87 -41.42 19.62
C ASN A 651 18.65 -41.47 18.67
N GLY A 652 17.64 -40.66 18.96
CA GLY A 652 16.37 -40.67 18.22
C GLY A 652 15.31 -41.66 18.74
N ALA A 653 15.54 -42.36 19.85
CA ALA A 653 14.55 -43.24 20.48
C ALA A 653 13.33 -42.52 21.10
N GLY A 654 13.32 -41.18 21.17
CA GLY A 654 12.22 -40.39 21.71
C GLY A 654 12.39 -39.90 23.16
N LYS A 655 13.56 -40.11 23.78
CA LYS A 655 13.89 -39.73 25.17
C LYS A 655 13.65 -38.24 25.47
N THR A 656 14.38 -37.35 24.81
CA THR A 656 14.23 -35.89 24.97
C THR A 656 12.82 -35.39 24.66
N THR A 657 12.13 -36.00 23.67
CA THR A 657 10.73 -35.63 23.36
C THR A 657 9.78 -36.02 24.49
N THR A 658 10.02 -37.17 25.14
CA THR A 658 9.28 -37.60 26.34
C THR A 658 9.52 -36.65 27.52
N LEU A 659 10.79 -36.29 27.79
CA LEU A 659 11.14 -35.37 28.87
C LEU A 659 10.53 -33.97 28.65
N ARG A 660 10.57 -33.43 27.42
CA ARG A 660 9.93 -32.14 27.10
C ARG A 660 8.41 -32.14 27.30
N MET A 661 7.74 -33.26 27.00
CA MET A 661 6.30 -33.40 27.28
C MET A 661 6.02 -33.44 28.79
N LEU A 662 6.88 -34.12 29.56
CA LEU A 662 6.74 -34.25 31.01
C LEU A 662 6.89 -32.90 31.74
N MET A 663 7.74 -32.01 31.23
CA MET A 663 7.88 -30.64 31.75
C MET A 663 6.80 -29.67 31.24
N GLY A 664 5.91 -30.12 30.35
CA GLY A 664 4.91 -29.26 29.73
C GLY A 664 5.46 -28.26 28.71
N LEU A 665 6.72 -28.40 28.26
CA LEU A 665 7.32 -27.55 27.21
C LEU A 665 6.68 -27.80 25.84
N ILE A 666 6.21 -29.02 25.60
CA ILE A 666 5.43 -29.39 24.42
C ILE A 666 4.21 -30.22 24.84
N GLY A 667 3.08 -30.03 24.15
CA GLY A 667 1.87 -30.82 24.41
C GLY A 667 1.88 -32.18 23.68
N PRO A 668 1.41 -33.27 24.31
CA PRO A 668 1.20 -34.54 23.63
C PRO A 668 0.04 -34.46 22.63
N ASP A 669 0.09 -35.27 21.57
CA ASP A 669 -1.01 -35.38 20.61
C ASP A 669 -2.02 -36.48 21.03
N GLY A 670 -1.61 -37.37 21.93
CA GLY A 670 -2.44 -38.39 22.57
C GLY A 670 -1.81 -38.90 23.88
N GLY A 671 -2.62 -39.52 24.73
CA GLY A 671 -2.22 -39.97 26.08
C GLY A 671 -2.21 -38.85 27.12
N GLU A 672 -1.78 -39.18 28.34
CA GLU A 672 -1.64 -38.23 29.45
C GLU A 672 -0.39 -38.50 30.30
N ILE A 673 0.12 -37.44 30.93
CA ILE A 673 1.18 -37.49 31.93
C ILE A 673 0.61 -36.93 33.22
N ARG A 674 0.77 -37.66 34.33
CA ARG A 674 0.41 -37.22 35.67
C ARG A 674 1.62 -37.22 36.59
N VAL A 675 1.79 -36.14 37.32
CA VAL A 675 2.83 -35.96 38.35
C VAL A 675 2.11 -35.66 39.65
N PHE A 676 2.32 -36.48 40.69
CA PHE A 676 1.60 -36.38 41.97
C PHE A 676 0.08 -36.23 41.79
N GLY A 677 -0.52 -37.05 40.90
CA GLY A 677 -1.95 -37.05 40.56
C GLY A 677 -2.43 -35.92 39.65
N HIS A 678 -1.60 -34.92 39.36
CA HIS A 678 -1.96 -33.76 38.55
C HIS A 678 -1.59 -33.98 37.08
N ALA A 679 -2.56 -33.75 36.18
CA ALA A 679 -2.30 -33.80 34.74
C ALA A 679 -1.38 -32.65 34.30
N ILE A 680 -0.30 -32.98 33.60
CA ILE A 680 0.67 -32.00 33.11
C ILE A 680 0.10 -31.24 31.91
N ARG A 681 0.14 -29.91 32.02
CA ARG A 681 -0.11 -28.93 30.95
C ARG A 681 0.81 -27.73 31.16
N PRO A 682 1.04 -26.90 30.13
CA PRO A 682 1.79 -25.65 30.31
C PRO A 682 1.19 -24.83 31.46
N GLY A 683 2.01 -24.54 32.48
CA GLY A 683 1.62 -23.75 33.65
C GLY A 683 0.89 -24.51 34.78
N THR A 684 0.85 -25.86 34.77
CA THR A 684 0.27 -26.61 35.91
C THR A 684 1.07 -26.33 37.20
N PRO A 685 0.44 -25.94 38.32
CA PRO A 685 1.13 -25.60 39.57
C PRO A 685 2.05 -26.70 40.12
N VAL A 686 1.75 -27.97 39.85
CA VAL A 686 2.55 -29.13 40.27
C VAL A 686 3.98 -29.11 39.71
N LEU A 687 4.24 -28.40 38.60
CA LEU A 687 5.57 -28.26 38.02
C LEU A 687 6.55 -27.54 38.96
N SER A 688 6.06 -26.79 39.96
CA SER A 688 6.90 -26.23 41.02
C SER A 688 7.60 -27.28 41.89
N ARG A 689 7.08 -28.53 41.91
CA ARG A 689 7.66 -29.71 42.57
C ARG A 689 8.59 -30.52 41.66
N VAL A 690 8.85 -30.02 40.44
CA VAL A 690 9.66 -30.68 39.42
C VAL A 690 10.87 -29.82 39.07
N GLY A 691 12.06 -30.36 39.28
CA GLY A 691 13.32 -29.78 38.85
C GLY A 691 13.75 -30.37 37.52
N ALA A 692 14.25 -29.57 36.59
CA ALA A 692 14.66 -30.11 35.30
C ALA A 692 15.90 -29.45 34.70
N PHE A 693 16.73 -30.28 34.08
CA PHE A 693 17.85 -29.90 33.23
C PHE A 693 17.67 -30.56 31.86
N VAL A 694 17.28 -29.78 30.85
CA VAL A 694 17.06 -30.23 29.47
C VAL A 694 17.62 -29.18 28.50
N GLU A 695 18.43 -29.62 27.53
CA GLU A 695 19.05 -28.78 26.48
C GLU A 695 20.04 -27.70 26.95
N GLY A 696 21.10 -28.07 27.67
CA GLY A 696 22.25 -27.20 27.91
C GLY A 696 21.98 -25.99 28.82
N ALA A 697 22.98 -25.56 29.57
CA ALA A 697 22.77 -24.52 30.56
C ALA A 697 22.98 -23.12 29.97
N GLY A 698 21.89 -22.36 29.81
CA GLY A 698 21.89 -20.98 29.32
C GLY A 698 22.35 -19.96 30.36
N PHE A 699 23.53 -20.13 30.93
CA PHE A 699 24.08 -19.22 31.94
C PHE A 699 24.61 -17.92 31.35
N LEU A 700 24.51 -16.83 32.11
CA LEU A 700 25.15 -15.56 31.81
C LEU A 700 26.65 -15.68 32.12
N PRO A 701 27.54 -15.66 31.11
CA PRO A 701 28.94 -16.06 31.26
C PRO A 701 29.78 -15.07 32.10
N HIS A 702 29.34 -13.82 32.19
CA HIS A 702 30.02 -12.77 32.94
C HIS A 702 29.62 -12.72 34.43
N LEU A 703 28.52 -13.38 34.81
CA LEU A 703 28.08 -13.46 36.21
C LEU A 703 28.74 -14.64 36.92
N SER A 704 28.83 -14.54 38.25
CA SER A 704 29.27 -15.64 39.09
C SER A 704 28.26 -16.80 39.07
N GLY A 705 28.70 -18.00 39.45
CA GLY A 705 27.80 -19.15 39.55
C GLY A 705 26.63 -18.88 40.51
N ARG A 706 26.92 -18.28 41.67
CA ARG A 706 25.90 -17.89 42.65
C ARG A 706 24.90 -16.86 42.09
N ALA A 707 25.39 -15.81 41.43
CA ALA A 707 24.54 -14.77 40.86
C ALA A 707 23.61 -15.31 39.75
N ASN A 708 24.05 -16.32 38.99
CA ASN A 708 23.18 -16.99 38.01
C ASN A 708 22.00 -17.71 38.68
N LEU A 709 22.25 -18.41 39.79
CA LEU A 709 21.19 -19.13 40.53
C LEU A 709 20.20 -18.18 41.19
N GLU A 710 20.69 -17.11 41.81
CA GLU A 710 19.85 -16.08 42.45
C GLU A 710 18.95 -15.39 41.42
N LEU A 711 19.51 -15.01 40.26
CA LEU A 711 18.75 -14.39 39.17
C LEU A 711 17.69 -15.35 38.61
N TYR A 712 18.05 -16.62 38.43
CA TYR A 712 17.10 -17.64 37.97
C TYR A 712 15.94 -17.79 38.95
N TRP A 713 16.20 -17.88 40.25
CA TRP A 713 15.16 -17.99 41.27
C TRP A 713 14.24 -16.76 41.29
N GLN A 714 14.80 -15.54 41.24
CA GLN A 714 14.03 -14.30 41.18
C GLN A 714 13.08 -14.28 39.97
N ALA A 715 13.51 -14.77 38.81
CA ALA A 715 12.68 -14.84 37.60
C ALA A 715 11.47 -15.78 37.75
N THR A 716 11.48 -16.73 38.70
CA THR A 716 10.32 -17.60 38.96
C THR A 716 9.18 -16.88 39.70
N GLY A 717 9.46 -15.73 40.34
CA GLY A 717 8.49 -14.99 41.15
C GLY A 717 8.12 -15.66 42.49
N ARG A 718 8.86 -16.70 42.90
CA ARG A 718 8.65 -17.43 44.16
C ARG A 718 9.36 -16.74 45.35
N PRO A 719 8.89 -16.92 46.60
CA PRO A 719 9.55 -16.38 47.79
C PRO A 719 11.02 -16.79 47.89
N ALA A 720 11.87 -15.92 48.42
CA ALA A 720 13.31 -16.18 48.51
C ALA A 720 13.64 -17.29 49.53
N GLU A 721 12.84 -17.43 50.60
CA GLU A 721 13.00 -18.49 51.60
C GLU A 721 12.87 -19.90 51.02
N ASP A 722 12.07 -20.07 49.96
CA ASP A 722 11.80 -21.37 49.33
C ASP A 722 12.89 -21.78 48.34
N SER A 723 13.98 -21.01 48.21
CA SER A 723 14.99 -21.22 47.17
C SER A 723 15.93 -22.40 47.44
N HIS A 724 16.20 -22.70 48.71
CA HIS A 724 17.14 -23.74 49.15
C HIS A 724 18.51 -23.68 48.44
N ILE A 725 18.98 -22.48 48.08
CA ILE A 725 20.20 -22.29 47.28
C ILE A 725 21.42 -22.92 47.97
N GLU A 726 21.59 -22.76 49.28
CA GLU A 726 22.75 -23.32 49.99
C GLU A 726 22.75 -24.86 50.00
N GLU A 727 21.58 -25.49 50.23
CA GLU A 727 21.42 -26.96 50.21
C GLU A 727 21.71 -27.52 48.80
N ALA A 728 21.21 -26.86 47.76
CA ALA A 728 21.48 -27.24 46.37
C ALA A 728 22.98 -27.11 46.01
N LEU A 729 23.66 -26.08 46.53
CA LEU A 729 25.08 -25.85 46.31
C LEU A 729 25.98 -26.84 47.05
N GLU A 730 25.61 -27.23 48.27
CA GLU A 730 26.29 -28.27 49.05
C GLU A 730 26.23 -29.62 48.32
N ILE A 731 25.03 -29.99 47.84
CA ILE A 731 24.82 -31.23 47.08
C ILE A 731 25.62 -31.21 45.77
N ALA A 732 25.61 -30.09 45.04
CA ALA A 732 26.32 -29.97 43.77
C ALA A 732 27.85 -29.90 43.90
N GLY A 733 28.39 -29.56 45.08
CA GLY A 733 29.82 -29.64 45.38
C GLY A 733 30.72 -28.73 44.53
N LEU A 734 30.37 -27.45 44.39
CA LEU A 734 31.12 -26.47 43.58
C LEU A 734 32.15 -25.64 44.39
N GLY A 735 32.05 -25.62 45.73
CA GLY A 735 33.00 -24.95 46.62
C GLY A 735 33.29 -23.47 46.26
N ASP A 736 34.54 -23.05 46.39
CA ASP A 736 35.00 -21.66 46.14
C ASP A 736 34.82 -21.20 44.69
N ALA A 737 34.53 -22.12 43.75
CA ALA A 737 34.31 -21.76 42.36
C ALA A 737 33.07 -20.88 42.17
N LEU A 738 32.10 -20.90 43.10
CA LEU A 738 30.84 -20.18 43.02
C LEU A 738 30.98 -18.67 42.96
N ALA A 739 32.07 -18.12 43.50
CA ALA A 739 32.39 -16.68 43.44
C ALA A 739 32.98 -16.26 42.08
N ARG A 740 33.45 -17.21 41.25
CA ARG A 740 34.06 -16.93 39.94
C ARG A 740 33.01 -16.85 38.84
N ALA A 741 33.30 -16.04 37.82
CA ALA A 741 32.46 -15.91 36.63
C ALA A 741 32.35 -17.24 35.86
N VAL A 742 31.13 -17.58 35.40
CA VAL A 742 30.82 -18.86 34.73
C VAL A 742 31.62 -19.06 33.45
N ARG A 743 32.09 -18.00 32.77
CA ARG A 743 33.01 -18.12 31.62
C ARG A 743 34.29 -18.89 31.94
N THR A 744 34.71 -18.91 33.21
CA THR A 744 35.94 -19.60 33.67
C THR A 744 35.69 -21.07 34.07
N TYR A 745 34.46 -21.56 33.93
CA TYR A 745 34.08 -22.90 34.36
C TYR A 745 34.44 -23.92 33.27
N SER A 746 34.93 -25.09 33.69
CA SER A 746 35.02 -26.25 32.81
C SER A 746 33.63 -26.77 32.44
N GLN A 747 33.53 -27.66 31.46
CA GLN A 747 32.27 -28.30 31.08
C GLN A 747 31.60 -29.02 32.26
N GLY A 748 32.35 -29.81 33.04
CA GLY A 748 31.84 -30.46 34.26
C GLY A 748 31.39 -29.49 35.35
N MET A 749 32.05 -28.34 35.50
CA MET A 749 31.59 -27.32 36.44
C MET A 749 30.28 -26.65 35.97
N ARG A 750 30.13 -26.38 34.67
CA ARG A 750 28.89 -25.84 34.11
C ARG A 750 27.72 -26.81 34.28
N GLN A 751 27.95 -28.10 34.06
CA GLN A 751 26.91 -29.12 34.27
C GLN A 751 26.52 -29.25 35.76
N ARG A 752 27.48 -29.22 36.68
CA ARG A 752 27.17 -29.19 38.12
C ARG A 752 26.36 -27.96 38.52
N LEU A 753 26.69 -26.78 37.99
CA LEU A 753 25.92 -25.57 38.23
C LEU A 753 24.49 -25.69 37.65
N ALA A 754 24.34 -26.34 36.49
CA ALA A 754 23.02 -26.58 35.87
C ALA A 754 22.14 -27.50 36.71
N ILE A 755 22.74 -28.50 37.34
CA ILE A 755 22.05 -29.40 38.24
C ILE A 755 21.71 -28.71 39.56
N ALA A 756 22.61 -27.88 40.09
CA ALA A 756 22.29 -27.02 41.23
C ALA A 756 21.09 -26.10 40.92
N GLN A 757 21.02 -25.53 39.71
CA GLN A 757 19.86 -24.75 39.26
C GLN A 757 18.58 -25.58 39.20
N ALA A 758 18.65 -26.83 38.73
CA ALA A 758 17.51 -27.74 38.68
C ALA A 758 17.06 -28.22 40.08
N MET A 759 17.94 -28.17 41.08
CA MET A 759 17.66 -28.52 42.48
C MET A 759 17.08 -27.37 43.30
N LEU A 760 17.02 -26.14 42.77
CA LEU A 760 16.46 -25.00 43.50
C LEU A 760 15.00 -25.26 43.93
N GLY A 761 14.71 -24.98 45.20
CA GLY A 761 13.43 -25.33 45.83
C GLY A 761 13.27 -26.81 46.19
N MET A 762 14.34 -27.60 46.12
CA MET A 762 14.42 -29.03 46.46
C MET A 762 13.24 -29.87 45.95
N PRO A 763 13.01 -29.90 44.63
CA PRO A 763 11.86 -30.57 44.04
C PRO A 763 11.83 -32.07 44.32
N ASP A 764 10.63 -32.61 44.52
CA ASP A 764 10.41 -34.03 44.81
C ASP A 764 10.78 -34.95 43.64
N LEU A 765 10.75 -34.41 42.41
CA LEU A 765 11.12 -35.08 41.17
C LEU A 765 12.16 -34.26 40.40
N LEU A 766 13.34 -34.82 40.17
CA LEU A 766 14.42 -34.20 39.38
C LEU A 766 14.58 -34.92 38.04
N ILE A 767 14.64 -34.20 36.93
CA ILE A 767 14.76 -34.75 35.57
C ILE A 767 16.02 -34.20 34.90
N LEU A 768 16.89 -35.09 34.43
CA LEU A 768 18.18 -34.75 33.84
C LEU A 768 18.30 -35.39 32.45
N ASP A 769 18.43 -34.59 31.39
CA ASP A 769 18.66 -35.09 30.03
C ASP A 769 20.16 -35.10 29.69
N GLU A 770 20.74 -36.29 29.55
CA GLU A 770 22.15 -36.53 29.21
C GLU A 770 23.15 -35.72 30.08
N PRO A 771 23.05 -35.80 31.42
CA PRO A 771 23.80 -34.94 32.35
C PRO A 771 25.32 -35.16 32.34
N THR A 772 25.79 -36.25 31.76
CA THR A 772 27.21 -36.68 31.73
C THR A 772 27.84 -36.56 30.35
N ASN A 773 27.09 -36.07 29.36
CA ASN A 773 27.59 -35.97 27.99
C ASN A 773 28.80 -35.01 27.90
N GLY A 774 29.88 -35.49 27.29
CA GLY A 774 31.13 -34.75 27.11
C GLY A 774 31.93 -34.49 28.39
N LEU A 775 31.74 -35.31 29.43
CA LEU A 775 32.57 -35.32 30.64
C LEU A 775 33.64 -36.40 30.61
N ASP A 776 34.79 -36.10 31.23
CA ASP A 776 35.84 -37.09 31.46
C ASP A 776 35.43 -38.10 32.55
N PRO A 777 35.97 -39.33 32.58
CA PRO A 777 35.57 -40.37 33.54
C PRO A 777 35.55 -39.94 35.03
N PRO A 778 36.51 -39.14 35.55
CA PRO A 778 36.42 -38.63 36.92
C PRO A 778 35.23 -37.70 37.14
N GLN A 779 34.90 -36.85 36.17
CA GLN A 779 33.78 -35.91 36.24
C GLN A 779 32.43 -36.62 36.16
N ILE A 780 32.34 -37.73 35.39
CA ILE A 780 31.17 -38.63 35.35
C ILE A 780 30.92 -39.26 36.73
N ARG A 781 31.99 -39.72 37.40
CA ARG A 781 31.88 -40.28 38.76
C ARG A 781 31.41 -39.23 39.77
N GLU A 782 32.00 -38.04 39.75
CA GLU A 782 31.56 -36.93 40.60
C GLU A 782 30.08 -36.57 40.36
N MET A 783 29.65 -36.55 39.09
CA MET A 783 28.27 -36.26 38.72
C MET A 783 27.29 -37.31 39.25
N ARG A 784 27.67 -38.58 39.17
CA ARG A 784 26.92 -39.68 39.74
C ARG A 784 26.73 -39.53 41.25
N ASP A 785 27.80 -39.17 41.97
CA ASP A 785 27.76 -38.99 43.41
C ASP A 785 26.80 -37.84 43.81
N VAL A 786 26.65 -36.80 42.96
CA VAL A 786 25.65 -35.73 43.15
C VAL A 786 24.22 -36.28 43.00
N MET A 787 23.95 -37.07 41.96
CA MET A 787 22.61 -37.67 41.73
C MET A 787 22.22 -38.65 42.84
N ILE A 788 23.15 -39.50 43.27
CA ILE A 788 22.92 -40.47 44.36
C ILE A 788 22.67 -39.75 45.69
N ARG A 789 23.46 -38.72 46.03
CA ARG A 789 23.25 -37.93 47.25
C ARG A 789 21.89 -37.22 47.27
N TYR A 790 21.44 -36.72 46.13
CA TYR A 790 20.11 -36.12 46.02
C TYR A 790 18.99 -37.15 46.23
N ALA A 791 19.13 -38.33 45.63
CA ALA A 791 18.17 -39.43 45.76
C ALA A 791 18.13 -40.04 47.17
N ALA A 792 19.27 -40.06 47.89
CA ALA A 792 19.38 -40.55 49.27
C ALA A 792 18.45 -39.81 50.25
N GLY A 793 18.01 -38.59 49.92
CA GLY A 793 16.98 -37.84 50.66
C GLY A 793 15.54 -38.30 50.40
N GLY A 794 15.31 -39.43 49.73
CA GLY A 794 13.99 -39.97 49.41
C GLY A 794 13.27 -39.28 48.25
N ARG A 795 14.02 -38.54 47.42
CA ARG A 795 13.57 -37.80 46.23
C ARG A 795 13.78 -38.66 44.98
N THR A 796 12.92 -38.49 43.96
CA THR A 796 12.98 -39.30 42.74
C THR A 796 13.81 -38.59 41.67
N VAL A 797 14.68 -39.32 40.97
CA VAL A 797 15.54 -38.77 39.91
C VAL A 797 15.33 -39.55 38.61
N ILE A 798 15.10 -38.86 37.51
CA ILE A 798 14.99 -39.43 36.16
C ILE A 798 16.17 -38.93 35.34
N VAL A 799 16.98 -39.84 34.83
CA VAL A 799 18.15 -39.54 34.00
C VAL A 799 17.96 -40.17 32.62
N SER A 800 18.12 -39.38 31.56
CA SER A 800 18.28 -39.91 30.20
C SER A 800 19.78 -40.05 29.91
N SER A 801 20.22 -41.24 29.51
CA SER A 801 21.61 -41.49 29.11
C SER A 801 21.65 -42.53 27.99
N HIS A 802 22.69 -42.46 27.15
CA HIS A 802 23.03 -43.49 26.17
C HIS A 802 24.25 -44.33 26.60
N LEU A 803 24.86 -44.00 27.75
CA LEU A 803 26.03 -44.71 28.29
C LEU A 803 25.59 -45.78 29.29
N LEU A 804 25.65 -47.04 28.85
CA LEU A 804 25.17 -48.21 29.59
C LEU A 804 25.89 -48.40 30.94
N SER A 805 27.22 -48.19 30.94
CA SER A 805 28.07 -48.32 32.13
C SER A 805 27.77 -47.28 33.23
N GLU A 806 27.25 -46.12 32.86
CA GLU A 806 26.85 -45.09 33.81
C GLU A 806 25.51 -45.42 34.46
N VAL A 807 24.57 -45.86 33.63
CA VAL A 807 23.21 -46.21 34.01
C VAL A 807 23.20 -47.42 34.97
N GLU A 808 23.99 -48.45 34.69
CA GLU A 808 24.15 -49.63 35.56
C GLU A 808 24.64 -49.27 36.97
N GLN A 809 25.53 -48.27 37.08
CA GLN A 809 26.18 -47.90 38.34
C GLN A 809 25.42 -46.82 39.13
N SER A 810 24.42 -46.17 38.54
CA SER A 810 23.75 -44.99 39.11
C SER A 810 22.23 -45.16 39.27
N CYS A 811 21.61 -46.00 38.44
CA CYS A 811 20.16 -46.16 38.42
C CYS A 811 19.72 -47.39 39.22
N THR A 812 18.53 -47.31 39.80
CA THR A 812 17.85 -48.44 40.46
C THR A 812 16.93 -49.19 39.49
N HIS A 813 16.34 -48.45 38.54
CA HIS A 813 15.36 -48.94 37.58
C HIS A 813 15.66 -48.37 36.19
N LEU A 814 15.31 -49.09 35.14
CA LEU A 814 15.51 -48.69 33.75
C LEU A 814 14.22 -48.70 32.96
N VAL A 815 14.16 -47.83 31.96
CA VAL A 815 13.16 -47.81 30.90
C VAL A 815 13.91 -47.79 29.58
N VAL A 816 13.87 -48.90 28.86
CA VAL A 816 14.52 -49.05 27.55
C VAL A 816 13.54 -48.64 26.46
N MET A 817 13.94 -47.68 25.63
CA MET A 817 13.16 -47.15 24.51
C MET A 817 13.86 -47.42 23.17
N ASP A 818 13.10 -47.80 22.17
CA ASP A 818 13.54 -47.85 20.76
C ASP A 818 12.45 -47.27 19.85
N ARG A 819 12.87 -46.48 18.85
CA ARG A 819 11.99 -45.87 17.82
C ARG A 819 10.68 -45.27 18.37
N GLY A 820 10.75 -44.60 19.54
CA GLY A 820 9.61 -43.92 20.16
C GLY A 820 8.67 -44.82 20.96
N ARG A 821 9.02 -46.09 21.20
CA ARG A 821 8.21 -47.05 21.97
C ARG A 821 8.97 -47.62 23.17
N LEU A 822 8.22 -48.14 24.14
CA LEU A 822 8.77 -48.91 25.25
C LEU A 822 9.21 -50.30 24.79
N VAL A 823 10.43 -50.70 25.10
CA VAL A 823 10.94 -52.07 24.90
C VAL A 823 10.79 -52.87 26.18
N GLN A 824 11.34 -52.35 27.30
CA GLN A 824 11.28 -52.98 28.61
C GLN A 824 11.39 -51.94 29.72
N ALA A 825 10.80 -52.21 30.89
CA ALA A 825 10.98 -51.40 32.10
C ALA A 825 11.06 -52.29 33.34
N GLY A 826 11.96 -51.99 34.29
CA GLY A 826 12.13 -52.76 35.53
C GLY A 826 13.40 -52.42 36.31
N PRO A 827 13.68 -53.10 37.44
CA PRO A 827 14.93 -52.98 38.18
C PRO A 827 16.15 -53.34 37.32
N VAL A 828 17.28 -52.64 37.51
CA VAL A 828 18.51 -52.90 36.74
C VAL A 828 18.94 -54.38 36.82
N ALA A 829 18.87 -54.97 38.02
CA ALA A 829 19.31 -56.33 38.28
C ALA A 829 18.51 -57.40 37.48
N GLU A 830 17.24 -57.13 37.17
CA GLU A 830 16.41 -58.04 36.36
C GLU A 830 16.76 -57.97 34.87
N ILE A 831 17.36 -56.88 34.43
CA ILE A 831 17.73 -56.63 33.03
C ILE A 831 19.16 -57.13 32.73
N THR A 832 20.06 -57.17 33.72
CA THR A 832 21.47 -57.59 33.55
C THR A 832 21.75 -59.10 33.64
N GLY A 833 20.84 -59.93 34.18
CA GLY A 833 21.03 -61.38 34.36
C GLY A 833 21.95 -61.81 35.53
N SER A 834 21.88 -63.08 35.98
CA SER A 834 22.64 -63.62 37.13
C SER A 834 24.08 -64.03 36.77
N GLY A 835 25.02 -63.82 37.70
CA GLY A 835 26.47 -63.88 37.50
C GLY A 835 27.11 -65.27 37.37
N ASP A 836 26.41 -66.23 36.77
CA ASP A 836 26.80 -67.66 36.73
C ASP A 836 27.67 -67.99 35.49
N THR A 837 28.04 -66.96 34.72
CA THR A 837 28.85 -67.06 33.49
C THR A 837 30.23 -66.43 33.69
N LEU A 838 31.28 -67.21 33.48
CA LEU A 838 32.69 -66.81 33.58
C LEU A 838 33.28 -66.63 32.19
N LEU A 839 34.12 -65.61 32.02
CA LEU A 839 34.98 -65.42 30.88
C LEU A 839 36.38 -65.97 31.18
N ILE A 840 36.84 -66.86 30.31
CA ILE A 840 38.15 -67.51 30.38
C ILE A 840 38.95 -67.05 29.18
N SER A 841 40.08 -66.38 29.41
CA SER A 841 40.96 -65.87 28.36
C SER A 841 42.14 -66.82 28.14
N THR A 842 42.49 -67.07 26.88
CA THR A 842 43.60 -67.95 26.49
C THR A 842 44.65 -67.20 25.66
N ALA A 843 45.91 -67.66 25.73
CA ALA A 843 47.01 -67.03 24.97
C ALA A 843 46.92 -67.31 23.46
N ALA A 844 46.31 -68.43 23.08
CA ALA A 844 46.11 -68.87 21.71
C ALA A 844 44.61 -68.99 21.39
N GLU A 845 44.29 -69.03 20.09
CA GLU A 845 42.93 -69.19 19.60
C GLU A 845 42.34 -70.55 20.03
N VAL A 846 41.09 -70.52 20.51
CA VAL A 846 40.39 -71.69 21.03
C VAL A 846 39.82 -72.48 19.86
N ALA A 847 40.40 -73.65 19.60
CA ALA A 847 39.89 -74.59 18.62
C ALA A 847 38.56 -75.22 19.08
N GLU A 848 37.62 -75.46 18.17
CA GLU A 848 36.30 -76.06 18.49
C GLU A 848 36.36 -77.36 19.31
N PRO A 849 37.29 -78.31 19.04
CA PRO A 849 37.38 -79.54 19.83
C PRO A 849 37.67 -79.28 21.32
N LEU A 850 38.22 -78.11 21.66
CA LEU A 850 38.43 -77.71 23.05
C LEU A 850 37.15 -77.15 23.67
N VAL A 851 36.34 -76.40 22.94
CA VAL A 851 35.03 -75.89 23.39
C VAL A 851 34.13 -77.05 23.79
N ASP A 852 34.04 -78.08 22.93
CA ASP A 852 33.23 -79.28 23.18
C ASP A 852 33.72 -80.07 24.40
N LYS A 853 35.04 -80.17 24.60
CA LYS A 853 35.64 -80.84 25.76
C LYS A 853 35.33 -80.09 27.06
N VAL A 854 35.39 -78.76 27.05
CA VAL A 854 35.08 -77.92 28.21
C VAL A 854 33.58 -77.94 28.52
N ALA A 855 32.72 -77.94 27.50
CA ALA A 855 31.28 -78.10 27.64
C ALA A 855 30.88 -79.47 28.23
N ALA A 856 31.68 -80.51 28.01
CA ALA A 856 31.46 -81.86 28.55
C ALA A 856 31.98 -82.07 29.98
N LEU A 857 32.63 -81.07 30.59
CA LEU A 857 33.13 -81.18 31.96
C LEU A 857 31.96 -81.22 32.98
N PRO A 858 32.03 -82.06 34.02
CA PRO A 858 30.99 -82.12 35.04
C PRO A 858 30.86 -80.77 35.78
N GLY A 859 29.63 -80.25 35.85
CA GLY A 859 29.33 -78.96 36.48
C GLY A 859 29.37 -77.75 35.54
N ILE A 860 29.51 -77.97 34.23
CA ILE A 860 29.41 -76.93 33.19
C ILE A 860 28.09 -77.07 32.44
N GLY A 861 27.27 -76.01 32.45
CA GLY A 861 25.99 -75.98 31.74
C GLY A 861 26.11 -75.59 30.28
N SER A 862 27.10 -74.76 29.93
CA SER A 862 27.43 -74.43 28.55
C SER A 862 28.82 -73.81 28.46
N ALA A 863 29.58 -74.13 27.41
CA ALA A 863 30.80 -73.41 27.05
C ALA A 863 30.71 -72.95 25.58
N VAL A 864 30.98 -71.69 25.33
CA VAL A 864 30.91 -71.08 23.99
C VAL A 864 32.17 -70.27 23.74
N ARG A 865 32.72 -70.33 22.53
CA ARG A 865 33.87 -69.49 22.15
C ARG A 865 33.46 -68.03 22.06
N THR A 866 34.31 -67.12 22.52
CA THR A 866 34.12 -65.68 22.31
C THR A 866 34.29 -65.31 20.84
N ASP A 867 33.67 -64.21 20.41
CA ASP A 867 33.69 -63.74 19.02
C ASP A 867 35.12 -63.41 18.51
N ASP A 868 36.03 -63.05 19.42
CA ASP A 868 37.45 -62.79 19.10
C ASP A 868 38.31 -64.06 18.99
N GLY A 869 37.70 -65.24 19.23
CA GLY A 869 38.33 -66.55 19.12
C GLY A 869 39.34 -66.89 20.22
N ARG A 870 39.67 -65.96 21.13
CA ARG A 870 40.76 -66.10 22.12
C ARG A 870 40.26 -66.24 23.56
N GLY A 871 39.03 -66.68 23.72
CA GLY A 871 38.43 -66.96 25.02
C GLY A 871 37.23 -67.90 24.94
N LEU A 872 36.78 -68.33 26.12
CA LEU A 872 35.61 -69.18 26.36
C LEU A 872 34.70 -68.49 27.37
N LEU A 873 33.41 -68.38 27.04
CA LEU A 873 32.34 -68.06 27.98
C LEU A 873 31.77 -69.37 28.52
N VAL A 874 31.92 -69.58 29.82
CA VAL A 874 31.55 -70.83 30.49
C VAL A 874 30.51 -70.53 31.55
N ARG A 875 29.34 -71.15 31.42
CA ARG A 875 28.27 -71.10 32.43
C ARG A 875 28.39 -72.30 33.35
N LEU A 876 28.48 -72.05 34.65
CA LEU A 876 28.59 -73.07 35.69
C LEU A 876 27.19 -73.52 36.12
N ASP A 877 27.01 -74.84 36.25
CA ASP A 877 25.79 -75.44 36.81
C ASP A 877 26.09 -75.95 38.24
N GLY A 878 25.31 -75.47 39.23
CA GLY A 878 25.40 -75.90 40.64
C GLY A 878 26.57 -75.30 41.45
N ASP A 879 26.95 -75.93 42.56
CA ASP A 879 28.01 -75.49 43.51
C ASP A 879 29.45 -75.60 42.98
N THR A 880 29.63 -75.68 41.65
CA THR A 880 30.94 -75.84 41.03
C THR A 880 31.76 -74.55 41.15
N SER A 881 32.82 -74.57 41.96
CA SER A 881 33.66 -73.39 42.16
C SER A 881 34.54 -73.07 40.94
N SER A 882 34.78 -71.78 40.70
CA SER A 882 35.66 -71.28 39.63
C SER A 882 37.09 -71.84 39.71
N SER A 883 37.59 -72.18 40.90
CA SER A 883 38.89 -72.81 41.09
C SER A 883 38.94 -74.28 40.62
N ALA A 884 37.82 -75.02 40.74
CA ALA A 884 37.74 -76.39 40.23
C ALA A 884 37.75 -76.42 38.69
N LEU A 885 37.05 -75.47 38.05
CA LEU A 885 37.10 -75.30 36.59
C LEU A 885 38.51 -74.93 36.11
N ILE A 886 39.20 -74.01 36.80
CA ILE A 886 40.58 -73.65 36.46
C ILE A 886 41.51 -74.87 36.55
N ALA A 887 41.38 -75.71 37.58
CA ALA A 887 42.22 -76.90 37.73
C ALA A 887 42.03 -77.92 36.58
N GLU A 888 40.80 -78.11 36.12
CA GLU A 888 40.51 -79.01 34.99
C GLU A 888 40.96 -78.44 33.64
N LEU A 889 40.85 -77.13 33.44
CA LEU A 889 41.36 -76.47 32.23
C LEU A 889 42.89 -76.52 32.14
N VAL A 890 43.59 -76.42 33.27
CA VAL A 890 45.04 -76.62 33.32
C VAL A 890 45.41 -78.08 33.05
N ARG A 891 44.64 -79.06 33.55
CA ARG A 891 44.86 -80.49 33.24
C ARG A 891 44.71 -80.83 31.76
N LEU A 892 43.87 -80.07 31.04
CA LEU A 892 43.67 -80.21 29.60
C LEU A 892 44.73 -79.45 28.77
N ASP A 893 45.81 -78.96 29.41
CA ASP A 893 46.90 -78.17 28.81
C ASP A 893 46.41 -76.88 28.10
N VAL A 894 45.33 -76.27 28.60
CA VAL A 894 44.83 -75.01 28.06
C VAL A 894 45.70 -73.84 28.56
N PRO A 895 46.32 -73.03 27.67
CA PRO A 895 47.19 -71.93 28.08
C PRO A 895 46.37 -70.72 28.53
N LEU A 896 45.95 -70.72 29.80
CA LEU A 896 45.13 -69.68 30.42
C LEU A 896 45.93 -68.39 30.66
N THR A 897 45.36 -67.24 30.30
CA THR A 897 45.91 -65.91 30.55
C THR A 897 45.11 -65.09 31.56
N GLY A 898 43.83 -65.43 31.79
CA GLY A 898 43.00 -64.79 32.79
C GLY A 898 41.62 -65.45 32.95
N VAL A 899 41.00 -65.28 34.12
CA VAL A 899 39.64 -65.75 34.41
C VAL A 899 38.90 -64.67 35.20
N GLY A 900 37.67 -64.33 34.79
CA GLY A 900 36.84 -63.32 35.48
C GLY A 900 35.34 -63.46 35.20
N PRO A 901 34.47 -62.84 36.02
CA PRO A 901 33.02 -62.88 35.81
C PRO A 901 32.59 -62.05 34.60
N HIS A 902 31.62 -62.55 33.82
CA HIS A 902 31.03 -61.82 32.69
C HIS A 902 29.76 -61.09 33.16
N ARG A 903 29.85 -59.77 33.37
CA ARG A 903 28.72 -58.89 33.74
C ARG A 903 28.78 -57.60 32.91
N ARG A 904 27.97 -57.48 31.86
CA ARG A 904 27.82 -56.21 31.14
C ARG A 904 26.36 -55.99 30.71
N LEU A 905 25.77 -54.87 31.15
CA LEU A 905 24.48 -54.34 30.66
C LEU A 905 24.49 -54.14 29.12
N GLU A 906 25.69 -53.97 28.55
CA GLU A 906 25.94 -53.81 27.12
C GLU A 906 25.39 -54.95 26.27
N ASP A 907 25.65 -56.20 26.67
CA ASP A 907 25.28 -57.38 25.90
C ASP A 907 23.76 -57.67 25.98
N ALA A 908 23.15 -57.43 27.14
CA ALA A 908 21.71 -57.51 27.34
C ALA A 908 20.95 -56.45 26.52
N PHE A 909 21.47 -55.22 26.48
CA PHE A 909 20.88 -54.12 25.70
C PHE A 909 20.96 -54.37 24.19
N LEU A 910 22.11 -54.86 23.68
CA LEU A 910 22.27 -55.21 22.27
C LEU A 910 21.30 -56.33 21.85
N THR A 911 21.07 -57.31 22.72
CA THR A 911 20.10 -58.39 22.49
C THR A 911 18.66 -57.84 22.42
N LEU A 912 18.28 -56.96 23.35
CA LEU A 912 16.93 -56.38 23.41
C LEU A 912 16.58 -55.48 22.22
N ILE A 913 17.57 -54.80 21.64
CA ILE A 913 17.35 -53.93 20.47
C ILE A 913 17.47 -54.70 19.15
N SER A 914 18.39 -55.66 19.06
CA SER A 914 18.62 -56.43 17.83
C SER A 914 17.54 -57.50 17.59
N GLY A 915 16.99 -58.09 18.66
CA GLY A 915 15.92 -59.11 18.59
C GLY A 915 14.56 -58.61 18.08
N GLY A 916 14.40 -57.30 17.88
CA GLY A 916 13.20 -56.69 17.29
C GLY A 916 13.21 -56.62 15.75
N SER A 917 14.18 -57.25 15.09
CA SER A 917 14.23 -57.38 13.62
C SER A 917 13.80 -58.78 13.18
N ALA A 918 12.50 -59.03 13.20
CA ALA A 918 11.83 -60.12 12.49
C ALA A 918 10.54 -59.59 11.85
#